data_AF-A0A4S3FP82-F1
#
_entry.id   AF-A0A4S3FP82-F1
#
_cell.length_a   1.000
_cell.length_b   1.000
_cell.length_c   1.000
_cell.angle_alpha   90.00
_cell.angle_beta   90.00
_cell.angle_gamma   90.00
#
_symmetry.space_group_name_H-M   'P 1'
#
loop_
_entity.id
_entity.type
_entity.pdbx_description
1 polymer ?
#
loop_
_entity_poly.entity_id
_entity_poly.type
_entity_poly.pdbx_seq_one_letter_code
_entity_poly.pdbx_strand_id
1 'polypeptide(L)'
;MPRVHRLLALLFLLGCLSQAGAVAQAPLRVGIYPNPPKVFMNEDGGASGILVDLLREVASAEHWALEFVACEWQACLAALEAGRIDLLPDMAWSEERARRYAFHQVPVLHSWSQIYARPNNTIRSLLDLKGRRIAVLGGSVQAQVLPSVLSGYGAVLVPVVSIERAFAMVKEGEADAVAANHYYGEVQANAQQLVATPVVFNPARLFYAAIPGRQPAVLDAIDRHLGAWRADPNSVYFTLLRRWQAGGPTAAVPQTVLWVLAATVGLLLSALAVASWLRTEVAARTRELRDSERRLSTILDSVDSLIYIKDAQSRFQYVNGAVCRMFNRPAAAIIGQTDEVLFGPEQAKMTRAGDLAVLRDHQRFVTEERLNDKLYLTTKIPLVDGEQVNALCGITTDITPRKQAEESLRIAATVFQSGEGMCVLSPEAVMIEANQAWAALYGRDAAELPGTAFPHFSLEPDGDDARERMWQSVRQKTQPWQGEVWMRRDNGERYPAWLTVSAVRDADGVLTNFVCTQSDISERKQADEKIVQLAYYDSLTKLPNRRLLHDRVQHCLGLHGRTGRTGALLFLDMDNFKDLNDSRGHAVGDQLLQQVAARLLACTRDTDTVARLGGDEFVILLESSGVDEHDARQHAETVGEKILCALRNPFDIGGVEHHASCSIGVTLCLGEKDGLDDLMRRGDLAMYEAKRHGRNTLRFFHPSMETEVTSRIEIETELRAALQHAQFVLHYQGQVDGDGILTGAEALVRWQHPTRGLVGPGGFIAIAETSGLIVPLGRWVLRTACAQLALWAATPATAHFTLAVNVSVRQFLQADFVEETLAIVRESGIDPTRLKLELTETLMIEGVEETIGKMRALREHGICFSLDDFGTGYSSLSYLKRLPLDQLKIDQSFVRDVLDDPNDASIARSVVALGKSLGLSIIAEGVETEAQRTFLAGIGCDHWQGYLFSRPVDARTLEELAA
;
A
#
# COMPACT_ATOMS: atom_id res chain seq x y z
N MET A 1 16.72 -12.89 66.54
CA MET A 1 16.22 -12.73 65.15
C MET A 1 16.99 -11.65 64.38
N PRO A 2 18.21 -11.91 63.85
CA PRO A 2 18.91 -10.91 63.04
C PRO A 2 19.59 -11.50 61.79
N ARG A 3 18.87 -12.30 60.98
CA ARG A 3 19.39 -12.81 59.69
C ARG A 3 18.50 -12.52 58.47
N VAL A 4 17.25 -12.12 58.65
CA VAL A 4 16.33 -11.81 57.54
C VAL A 4 16.42 -10.33 57.10
N HIS A 5 16.71 -9.39 58.01
CA HIS A 5 16.82 -7.97 57.64
C HIS A 5 18.12 -7.57 56.93
N ARG A 6 19.19 -8.38 57.01
CA ARG A 6 20.45 -8.09 56.30
C ARG A 6 20.42 -8.52 54.83
N LEU A 7 19.58 -9.48 54.45
CA LEU A 7 19.45 -9.91 53.05
C LEU A 7 18.56 -8.94 52.24
N LEU A 8 17.50 -8.40 52.86
CA LEU A 8 16.62 -7.41 52.25
C LEU A 8 17.29 -6.03 52.07
N ALA A 9 18.17 -5.63 53.00
CA ALA A 9 18.94 -4.38 52.84
C ALA A 9 20.00 -4.46 51.73
N LEU A 10 20.60 -5.63 51.49
CA LEU A 10 21.59 -5.81 50.42
C LEU A 10 20.93 -5.83 49.03
N LEU A 11 19.72 -6.38 48.91
CA LEU A 11 18.93 -6.35 47.68
C LEU A 11 18.38 -4.94 47.36
N PHE A 12 18.10 -4.11 48.37
CA PHE A 12 17.70 -2.72 48.15
C PHE A 12 18.89 -1.81 47.76
N LEU A 13 20.09 -2.10 48.25
CA LEU A 13 21.32 -1.33 47.91
C LEU A 13 21.94 -1.72 46.56
N LEU A 14 21.69 -2.93 46.05
CA LEU A 14 22.05 -3.32 44.67
C LEU A 14 21.02 -2.85 43.62
N GLY A 15 19.80 -2.51 44.02
CA GLY A 15 18.78 -1.89 43.14
C GLY A 15 18.97 -0.39 42.89
N CYS A 16 19.81 0.29 43.69
CA CYS A 16 20.02 1.74 43.59
C CYS A 16 21.34 2.16 42.90
N LEU A 17 22.06 1.23 42.27
CA LEU A 17 23.31 1.50 41.54
C LEU A 17 23.23 1.26 40.02
N SER A 18 22.04 1.05 39.46
CA SER A 18 21.82 0.97 38.00
C SER A 18 21.05 2.16 37.41
N GLN A 19 20.99 3.30 38.09
CA GLN A 19 20.51 4.57 37.54
C GLN A 19 21.65 5.59 37.41
N ALA A 20 22.74 5.16 36.78
CA ALA A 20 23.76 6.06 36.27
C ALA A 20 23.81 5.91 34.75
N GLY A 21 23.27 6.90 34.03
CA GLY A 21 23.62 7.13 32.63
C GLY A 21 22.54 6.91 31.56
N ALA A 22 21.26 7.21 31.81
CA ALA A 22 20.39 7.58 30.69
C ALA A 22 20.74 9.03 30.30
N VAL A 23 21.73 9.18 29.41
CA VAL A 23 21.95 10.46 28.72
C VAL A 23 20.64 10.81 28.04
N ALA A 24 19.97 11.88 28.49
CA ALA A 24 18.78 12.39 27.82
C ALA A 24 19.18 12.76 26.39
N GLN A 25 18.82 11.91 25.41
CA GLN A 25 18.99 12.23 24.00
C GLN A 25 18.19 13.50 23.72
N ALA A 26 18.84 14.48 23.09
CA ALA A 26 18.15 15.68 22.64
C ALA A 26 16.96 15.28 21.75
N PRO A 27 15.81 15.96 21.87
CA PRO A 27 14.63 15.60 21.09
C PRO A 27 14.91 15.75 19.59
N LEU A 28 14.43 14.79 18.81
CA LEU A 28 14.51 14.81 17.36
C LEU A 28 13.52 15.87 16.85
N ARG A 29 14.04 16.94 16.23
CA ARG A 29 13.21 18.04 15.72
C ARG A 29 12.68 17.70 14.33
N VAL A 30 11.37 17.65 14.16
CA VAL A 30 10.68 17.21 12.95
C VAL A 30 9.87 18.36 12.36
N GLY A 31 10.15 18.77 11.12
CA GLY A 31 9.40 19.84 10.45
C GLY A 31 7.98 19.39 10.07
N ILE A 32 6.96 20.22 10.28
CA ILE A 32 5.57 19.92 9.93
C ILE A 32 4.99 21.09 9.15
N TYR A 33 4.43 20.81 7.97
CA TYR A 33 3.76 21.80 7.11
C TYR A 33 2.36 21.30 6.76
N PRO A 34 1.42 22.18 6.37
CA PRO A 34 0.04 21.79 6.11
C PRO A 34 -0.09 21.01 4.79
N ASN A 35 -0.17 19.68 4.88
CA ASN A 35 -0.45 18.75 3.77
C ASN A 35 -1.28 17.53 4.22
N PRO A 36 -2.50 17.72 4.75
CA PRO A 36 -3.39 16.62 5.14
C PRO A 36 -3.75 15.68 3.99
N PRO A 37 -3.98 14.37 4.24
CA PRO A 37 -3.84 13.68 5.52
C PRO A 37 -2.40 13.24 5.84
N LYS A 38 -1.40 13.61 5.03
CA LYS A 38 -0.04 13.07 5.13
C LYS A 38 0.72 13.64 6.33
N VAL A 39 0.74 14.96 6.44
CA VAL A 39 1.44 15.71 7.49
C VAL A 39 0.70 17.03 7.68
N PHE A 40 0.28 17.37 8.89
CA PHE A 40 -0.34 18.65 9.21
C PHE A 40 -0.35 18.89 10.72
N MET A 41 -0.71 20.11 11.14
CA MET A 41 -1.02 20.40 12.54
C MET A 41 -2.54 20.32 12.71
N ASN A 42 -3.01 19.56 13.69
CA ASN A 42 -4.43 19.54 14.08
C ASN A 42 -4.84 20.88 14.72
N GLU A 43 -6.15 21.09 14.87
CA GLU A 43 -6.73 22.28 15.52
C GLU A 43 -6.23 22.47 16.97
N ASP A 44 -5.87 21.37 17.66
CA ASP A 44 -5.29 21.37 19.02
C ASP A 44 -3.79 21.74 19.06
N GLY A 45 -3.18 22.11 17.92
CA GLY A 45 -1.76 22.46 17.81
C GLY A 45 -0.80 21.26 17.90
N GLY A 46 -1.33 20.03 17.87
CA GLY A 46 -0.54 18.81 17.79
C GLY A 46 -0.27 18.39 16.35
N ALA A 47 0.96 17.93 16.06
CA ALA A 47 1.27 17.34 14.75
C ALA A 47 0.45 16.06 14.52
N SER A 48 0.03 15.83 13.29
CA SER A 48 -0.88 14.75 12.91
C SER A 48 -0.74 14.41 11.43
N GLY A 49 -1.28 13.26 11.05
CA GLY A 49 -1.21 12.72 9.70
C GLY A 49 -0.44 11.41 9.64
N ILE A 50 -0.58 10.73 8.50
CA ILE A 50 -0.06 9.36 8.28
C ILE A 50 1.44 9.28 8.64
N LEU A 51 2.25 10.22 8.15
CA LEU A 51 3.70 10.20 8.38
C LEU A 51 4.07 10.68 9.79
N VAL A 52 3.19 11.41 10.48
CA VAL A 52 3.42 11.80 11.87
C VAL A 52 3.15 10.62 12.79
N ASP A 53 2.04 9.92 12.58
CA ASP A 53 1.66 8.77 13.40
C ASP A 53 2.63 7.60 13.21
N LEU A 54 3.06 7.31 11.98
CA LEU A 54 4.11 6.31 11.73
C LEU A 54 5.42 6.65 12.44
N LEU A 55 5.82 7.92 12.43
CA LEU A 55 7.05 8.35 13.11
C LEU A 55 6.93 8.25 14.63
N ARG A 56 5.74 8.48 15.20
CA ARG A 56 5.48 8.29 16.63
C ARG A 56 5.61 6.83 17.05
N GLU A 57 5.15 5.89 16.23
CA GLU A 57 5.28 4.46 16.51
C GLU A 57 6.75 4.01 16.46
N VAL A 58 7.51 4.51 15.49
CA VAL A 58 8.97 4.27 15.44
C VAL A 58 9.66 4.89 16.65
N ALA A 59 9.32 6.14 16.99
CA ALA A 59 9.89 6.82 18.15
C ALA A 59 9.53 6.14 19.47
N SER A 60 8.32 5.57 19.59
CA SER A 60 7.91 4.78 20.76
C SER A 60 8.74 3.51 20.89
N ALA A 61 8.94 2.77 19.79
CA ALA A 61 9.75 1.55 19.77
C ALA A 61 11.24 1.83 20.07
N GLU A 62 11.77 2.94 19.56
CA GLU A 62 13.18 3.34 19.71
C GLU A 62 13.43 4.29 20.89
N HIS A 63 12.40 4.61 21.68
CA HIS A 63 12.44 5.50 22.85
C HIS A 63 12.95 6.93 22.55
N TRP A 64 12.60 7.48 21.38
CA TRP A 64 12.95 8.84 20.98
C TRP A 64 11.97 9.88 21.53
N ALA A 65 12.49 11.03 21.95
CA ALA A 65 11.67 12.23 22.16
C ALA A 65 11.53 12.99 20.83
N LEU A 66 10.28 13.28 20.41
CA LEU A 66 10.00 14.04 19.18
C LEU A 66 9.60 15.48 19.51
N GLU A 67 10.18 16.45 18.80
CA GLU A 67 9.78 17.87 18.83
C GLU A 67 9.30 18.30 17.45
N PHE A 68 8.02 18.59 17.29
CA PHE A 68 7.47 19.00 15.98
C PHE A 68 7.57 20.51 15.79
N VAL A 69 8.16 20.96 14.68
CA VAL A 69 8.38 22.37 14.34
C VAL A 69 7.47 22.73 13.17
N ALA A 70 6.40 23.49 13.45
CA ALA A 70 5.50 23.97 12.40
C ALA A 70 6.19 25.00 11.49
N CYS A 71 6.09 24.82 10.19
CA CYS A 71 6.67 25.70 9.18
C CYS A 71 5.91 25.60 7.85
N GLU A 72 6.00 26.63 7.02
CA GLU A 72 5.63 26.55 5.61
C GLU A 72 6.63 25.70 4.83
N TRP A 73 6.23 25.05 3.74
CA TRP A 73 7.09 24.12 2.97
C TRP A 73 8.50 24.68 2.69
N GLN A 74 8.59 25.90 2.16
CA GLN A 74 9.88 26.57 1.88
C GLN A 74 10.69 26.87 3.14
N ALA A 75 10.01 27.26 4.23
CA ALA A 75 10.66 27.52 5.51
C ALA A 75 11.16 26.22 6.16
N CYS A 76 10.46 25.10 5.99
CA CYS A 76 10.91 23.79 6.46
C CYS A 76 12.16 23.32 5.72
N LEU A 77 12.23 23.49 4.39
CA LEU A 77 13.43 23.18 3.61
C LEU A 77 14.64 23.99 4.10
N ALA A 78 14.47 25.31 4.24
CA ALA A 78 15.53 26.19 4.76
C ALA A 78 15.91 25.88 6.21
N ALA A 79 14.97 25.42 7.04
CA ALA A 79 15.24 25.00 8.41
C ALA A 79 16.02 23.67 8.46
N LEU A 80 15.72 22.73 7.57
CA LEU A 80 16.45 21.46 7.44
C LEU A 80 17.89 21.73 7.02
N GLU A 81 18.11 22.54 5.98
CA GLU A 81 19.43 22.95 5.51
C GLU A 81 20.26 23.67 6.57
N ALA A 82 19.61 24.53 7.36
CA ALA A 82 20.26 25.22 8.48
C ALA A 82 20.47 24.32 9.72
N GLY A 83 20.05 23.05 9.68
CA GLY A 83 20.15 22.11 10.80
C GLY A 83 19.30 22.49 12.02
N ARG A 84 18.28 23.34 11.82
CA ARG A 84 17.31 23.77 12.83
C ARG A 84 16.20 22.74 13.06
N ILE A 85 15.92 21.91 12.07
CA ILE A 85 15.19 20.65 12.21
C ILE A 85 16.10 19.50 11.78
N ASP A 86 15.86 18.33 12.35
CA ASP A 86 16.68 17.13 12.15
C ASP A 86 16.06 16.20 11.11
N LEU A 87 14.73 16.22 10.97
CA LEU A 87 13.98 15.39 10.02
C LEU A 87 12.87 16.21 9.35
N LEU A 88 12.67 16.02 8.05
CA LEU A 88 11.51 16.54 7.32
C LEU A 88 10.71 15.38 6.71
N PRO A 89 9.51 15.06 7.22
CA PRO A 89 8.61 14.08 6.62
C PRO A 89 8.02 14.57 5.29
N ASP A 90 7.42 13.64 4.55
CA ASP A 90 6.70 13.89 3.30
C ASP A 90 7.56 14.46 2.17
N MET A 91 8.88 14.21 2.22
CA MET A 91 9.77 14.61 1.13
C MET A 91 9.77 13.54 0.04
N ALA A 92 9.28 13.93 -1.13
CA ALA A 92 9.45 13.15 -2.35
C ALA A 92 10.91 13.10 -2.79
N TRP A 93 11.38 11.89 -3.10
CA TRP A 93 12.72 11.65 -3.64
C TRP A 93 12.83 12.16 -5.08
N SER A 94 13.92 12.86 -5.37
CA SER A 94 14.39 13.18 -6.72
C SER A 94 15.91 13.20 -6.70
N GLU A 95 16.57 13.03 -7.85
CA GLU A 95 18.03 13.08 -7.92
C GLU A 95 18.60 14.41 -7.41
N GLU A 96 17.96 15.54 -7.73
CA GLU A 96 18.38 16.86 -7.25
C GLU A 96 18.35 16.92 -5.71
N ARG A 97 17.33 16.32 -5.09
CA ARG A 97 17.18 16.28 -3.63
C ARG A 97 18.11 15.27 -2.99
N ALA A 98 18.34 14.12 -3.62
CA ALA A 98 19.27 13.10 -3.12
C ALA A 98 20.73 13.60 -3.08
N ARG A 99 21.07 14.59 -3.91
CA ARG A 99 22.36 15.30 -3.83
C ARG A 99 22.45 16.25 -2.63
N ARG A 100 21.32 16.73 -2.10
CA ARG A 100 21.25 17.74 -1.01
C ARG A 100 20.84 17.17 0.34
N TYR A 101 20.08 16.08 0.36
CA TYR A 101 19.48 15.48 1.54
C TYR A 101 19.76 13.97 1.58
N ALA A 102 19.87 13.43 2.79
CA ALA A 102 19.89 11.99 3.02
C ALA A 102 18.47 11.47 3.20
N PHE A 103 18.22 10.32 2.59
CA PHE A 103 16.96 9.60 2.65
C PHE A 103 17.21 8.19 3.18
N HIS A 104 16.25 7.67 3.93
CA HIS A 104 16.17 6.24 4.20
C HIS A 104 15.73 5.47 2.93
N GLN A 105 15.92 4.16 2.86
CA GLN A 105 15.78 3.35 1.65
C GLN A 105 14.34 2.85 1.39
N VAL A 106 13.59 2.53 2.43
CA VAL A 106 12.25 1.95 2.32
C VAL A 106 11.22 3.08 2.26
N PRO A 107 10.50 3.31 1.14
CA PRO A 107 9.57 4.44 1.06
C PRO A 107 8.42 4.30 2.05
N VAL A 108 8.07 5.40 2.70
CA VAL A 108 6.99 5.48 3.71
C VAL A 108 5.63 5.44 3.04
N LEU A 109 5.48 6.14 1.91
CA LEU A 109 4.23 6.25 1.17
C LEU A 109 4.54 6.45 -0.32
N HIS A 110 3.69 5.92 -1.20
CA HIS A 110 3.76 6.19 -2.63
C HIS A 110 2.70 7.22 -2.99
N SER A 111 3.07 8.26 -3.74
CA SER A 111 2.16 9.33 -4.14
C SER A 111 2.40 9.76 -5.56
N TRP A 112 1.37 9.76 -6.41
CA TRP A 112 1.45 10.44 -7.71
C TRP A 112 0.90 11.87 -7.63
N SER A 113 1.22 12.65 -8.66
CA SER A 113 0.64 13.97 -8.89
C SER A 113 -0.49 13.87 -9.92
N GLN A 114 -1.49 14.71 -9.78
CA GLN A 114 -2.68 14.68 -10.62
C GLN A 114 -3.17 16.11 -10.86
N ILE A 115 -3.79 16.31 -12.03
CA ILE A 115 -4.44 17.56 -12.39
C ILE A 115 -5.91 17.51 -11.97
N TYR A 116 -6.37 18.54 -11.26
CA TYR A 116 -7.76 18.73 -10.86
C TYR A 116 -8.35 19.95 -11.55
N ALA A 117 -9.61 19.85 -11.94
CA ALA A 117 -10.31 20.87 -12.72
C ALA A 117 -11.78 20.98 -12.32
N ARG A 118 -12.49 21.98 -12.84
CA ARG A 118 -13.96 22.08 -12.67
C ARG A 118 -14.67 20.90 -13.39
N PRO A 119 -15.83 20.41 -12.89
CA PRO A 119 -16.54 19.26 -13.46
C PRO A 119 -16.83 19.33 -14.98
N ASN A 120 -17.08 20.54 -15.50
CA ASN A 120 -17.40 20.77 -16.91
C ASN A 120 -16.15 21.00 -17.79
N ASN A 121 -14.94 20.71 -17.31
CA ASN A 121 -13.71 20.92 -18.07
C ASN A 121 -13.45 19.76 -19.07
N THR A 122 -12.74 20.06 -20.16
CA THR A 122 -12.40 19.13 -21.25
C THR A 122 -11.02 18.48 -21.09
N ILE A 123 -10.31 18.69 -19.98
CA ILE A 123 -8.97 18.14 -19.76
C ILE A 123 -9.07 16.63 -19.52
N ARG A 124 -8.74 15.83 -20.55
CA ARG A 124 -8.71 14.37 -20.49
C ARG A 124 -7.32 13.78 -20.74
N SER A 125 -6.44 14.56 -21.35
CA SER A 125 -5.09 14.19 -21.72
C SER A 125 -4.12 15.37 -21.57
N LEU A 126 -2.81 15.10 -21.63
CA LEU A 126 -1.79 16.15 -21.62
C LEU A 126 -1.94 17.15 -22.78
N LEU A 127 -2.47 16.69 -23.93
CA LEU A 127 -2.74 17.53 -25.10
C LEU A 127 -3.75 18.64 -24.82
N ASP A 128 -4.72 18.39 -23.94
CA ASP A 128 -5.80 19.32 -23.60
C ASP A 128 -5.32 20.47 -22.70
N LEU A 129 -4.08 20.41 -22.19
CA LEU A 129 -3.48 21.44 -21.36
C LEU A 129 -2.95 22.62 -22.19
N LYS A 130 -2.96 22.53 -23.51
CA LYS A 130 -2.48 23.59 -24.39
C LYS A 130 -3.19 24.93 -24.17
N GLY A 131 -2.41 25.96 -23.83
CA GLY A 131 -2.91 27.31 -23.56
C GLY A 131 -3.68 27.46 -22.24
N ARG A 132 -3.75 26.42 -21.39
CA ARG A 132 -4.44 26.45 -20.09
C ARG A 132 -3.53 26.98 -18.99
N ARG A 133 -4.11 27.67 -18.01
CA ARG A 133 -3.42 28.13 -16.79
C ARG A 133 -3.49 27.05 -15.71
N ILE A 134 -2.34 26.50 -15.32
CA ILE A 134 -2.25 25.45 -14.31
C ILE A 134 -1.62 26.02 -13.04
N ALA A 135 -2.41 26.10 -11.96
CA ALA A 135 -1.92 26.51 -10.65
C ALA A 135 -1.03 25.41 -10.05
N VAL A 136 0.15 25.78 -9.55
CA VAL A 136 1.12 24.83 -8.98
C VAL A 136 1.87 25.45 -7.81
N LEU A 137 2.06 24.70 -6.72
CA LEU A 137 2.78 25.18 -5.54
C LEU A 137 4.26 25.43 -5.87
N GLY A 138 4.78 26.62 -5.59
CA GLY A 138 6.18 26.97 -5.83
C GLY A 138 7.18 26.12 -5.02
N GLY A 139 8.17 25.53 -5.69
CA GLY A 139 9.16 24.63 -5.07
C GLY A 139 8.64 23.24 -4.68
N SER A 140 7.43 22.89 -5.11
CA SER A 140 6.92 21.52 -5.06
C SER A 140 7.56 20.65 -6.14
N VAL A 141 7.47 19.32 -6.00
CA VAL A 141 7.92 18.41 -7.07
C VAL A 141 7.08 18.59 -8.34
N GLN A 142 5.79 18.94 -8.19
CA GLN A 142 4.94 19.29 -9.32
C GLN A 142 5.51 20.50 -10.07
N ALA A 143 5.97 21.55 -9.38
CA ALA A 143 6.58 22.71 -10.02
C ALA A 143 7.92 22.41 -10.72
N GLN A 144 8.64 21.37 -10.28
CA GLN A 144 9.87 20.92 -10.93
C GLN A 144 9.59 20.07 -12.18
N VAL A 145 8.56 19.22 -12.12
CA VAL A 145 8.28 18.22 -13.15
C VAL A 145 7.29 18.71 -14.22
N LEU A 146 6.32 19.57 -13.86
CA LEU A 146 5.37 20.14 -14.82
C LEU A 146 6.06 20.83 -16.00
N PRO A 147 7.10 21.65 -15.83
CA PRO A 147 7.77 22.29 -16.96
C PRO A 147 8.28 21.29 -18.01
N SER A 148 8.84 20.15 -17.60
CA SER A 148 9.29 19.12 -18.54
C SER A 148 8.11 18.36 -19.15
N VAL A 149 7.11 18.00 -18.34
CA VAL A 149 5.89 17.28 -18.80
C VAL A 149 5.06 18.12 -19.77
N LEU A 150 5.09 19.45 -19.61
CA LEU A 150 4.34 20.40 -20.42
C LEU A 150 5.18 21.02 -21.54
N SER A 151 6.47 20.68 -21.63
CA SER A 151 7.32 21.12 -22.74
C SER A 151 6.76 20.58 -24.05
N GLY A 152 6.45 21.48 -25.00
CA GLY A 152 5.77 21.14 -26.25
C GLY A 152 4.24 21.34 -26.27
N TYR A 153 3.58 21.44 -25.11
CA TYR A 153 2.12 21.60 -25.04
C TYR A 153 1.66 23.05 -24.82
N GLY A 154 2.52 23.95 -24.32
CA GLY A 154 2.21 25.39 -24.24
C GLY A 154 1.21 25.79 -23.15
N ALA A 155 1.12 25.02 -22.07
CA ALA A 155 0.39 25.38 -20.86
C ALA A 155 1.15 26.47 -20.06
N VAL A 156 0.42 27.35 -19.37
CA VAL A 156 1.01 28.42 -18.55
C VAL A 156 0.96 28.01 -17.08
N LEU A 157 2.13 27.90 -16.45
CA LEU A 157 2.21 27.61 -15.01
C LEU A 157 1.99 28.88 -14.19
N VAL A 158 1.10 28.79 -13.21
CA VAL A 158 0.80 29.86 -12.27
C VAL A 158 1.35 29.44 -10.90
N PRO A 159 2.54 29.91 -10.50
CA PRO A 159 3.11 29.55 -9.20
C PRO A 159 2.28 30.16 -8.07
N VAL A 160 2.00 29.37 -7.03
CA VAL A 160 1.27 29.83 -5.84
C VAL A 160 2.04 29.49 -4.56
N VAL A 161 1.69 30.18 -3.49
CA VAL A 161 2.34 30.06 -2.17
C VAL A 161 1.79 28.92 -1.30
N SER A 162 0.57 28.46 -1.57
CA SER A 162 -0.05 27.31 -0.86
C SER A 162 -0.94 26.50 -1.80
N ILE A 163 -1.12 25.19 -1.52
CA ILE A 163 -1.99 24.32 -2.32
C ILE A 163 -3.46 24.73 -2.16
N GLU A 164 -3.87 25.20 -0.98
CA GLU A 164 -5.21 25.75 -0.74
C GLU A 164 -5.54 26.90 -1.69
N ARG A 165 -4.62 27.87 -1.85
CA ARG A 165 -4.80 28.96 -2.81
C ARG A 165 -4.87 28.42 -4.24
N ALA A 166 -4.09 27.39 -4.56
CA ALA A 166 -4.12 26.74 -5.87
C ALA A 166 -5.52 26.22 -6.23
N PHE A 167 -6.18 25.52 -5.31
CA PHE A 167 -7.55 24.99 -5.51
C PHE A 167 -8.58 26.12 -5.55
N ALA A 168 -8.46 27.14 -4.69
CA ALA A 168 -9.34 28.31 -4.70
C ALA A 168 -9.31 29.04 -6.05
N MET A 169 -8.12 29.24 -6.62
CA MET A 169 -7.96 29.88 -7.94
C MET A 169 -8.66 29.12 -9.08
N VAL A 170 -8.71 27.79 -9.02
CA VAL A 170 -9.45 26.99 -10.01
C VAL A 170 -10.96 27.12 -9.79
N LYS A 171 -11.44 27.20 -8.56
CA LYS A 171 -12.86 27.44 -8.29
C LYS A 171 -13.29 28.85 -8.75
N GLU A 172 -12.46 29.85 -8.50
CA GLU A 172 -12.68 31.26 -8.83
C GLU A 172 -12.52 31.57 -10.34
N GLY A 173 -11.98 30.63 -11.13
CA GLY A 173 -11.75 30.83 -12.57
C GLY A 173 -10.46 31.59 -12.90
N GLU A 174 -9.63 31.89 -11.90
CA GLU A 174 -8.29 32.47 -12.06
C GLU A 174 -7.29 31.47 -12.65
N ALA A 175 -7.54 30.16 -12.49
CA ALA A 175 -6.82 29.08 -13.15
C ALA A 175 -7.80 28.09 -13.81
N ASP A 176 -7.31 27.37 -14.83
CA ASP A 176 -8.08 26.35 -15.54
C ASP A 176 -8.01 24.98 -14.85
N ALA A 177 -6.88 24.70 -14.20
CA ALA A 177 -6.64 23.47 -13.44
C ALA A 177 -5.56 23.69 -12.35
N VAL A 178 -5.45 22.74 -11.42
CA VAL A 178 -4.43 22.73 -10.36
C VAL A 178 -3.69 21.40 -10.36
N ALA A 179 -2.38 21.45 -10.18
CA ALA A 179 -1.52 20.28 -10.01
C ALA A 179 -1.24 20.05 -8.52
N ALA A 180 -1.64 18.89 -8.00
CA ALA A 180 -1.40 18.52 -6.61
C ALA A 180 -1.13 17.01 -6.48
N ASN A 181 -0.69 16.58 -5.29
CA ASN A 181 -0.57 15.15 -4.99
C ASN A 181 -1.96 14.54 -4.77
N HIS A 182 -2.13 13.25 -5.08
CA HIS A 182 -3.46 12.63 -5.09
C HIS A 182 -4.16 12.62 -3.73
N TYR A 183 -3.42 12.37 -2.64
CA TYR A 183 -3.97 12.36 -1.28
C TYR A 183 -4.59 13.71 -0.88
N TYR A 184 -3.86 14.81 -1.10
CA TYR A 184 -4.35 16.15 -0.78
C TYR A 184 -5.38 16.62 -1.81
N GLY A 185 -5.15 16.29 -3.07
CA GLY A 185 -5.94 16.74 -4.19
C GLY A 185 -7.36 16.17 -4.18
N GLU A 186 -7.55 14.91 -3.82
CA GLU A 186 -8.89 14.31 -3.67
C GLU A 186 -9.70 14.96 -2.55
N VAL A 187 -9.07 15.20 -1.38
CA VAL A 187 -9.72 15.87 -0.23
C VAL A 187 -10.18 17.28 -0.61
N GLN A 188 -9.30 18.08 -1.22
CA GLN A 188 -9.63 19.43 -1.62
C GLN A 188 -10.56 19.48 -2.83
N ALA A 189 -10.46 18.53 -3.76
CA ALA A 189 -11.39 18.43 -4.88
C ALA A 189 -12.82 18.22 -4.39
N ASN A 190 -13.02 17.33 -3.42
CA ASN A 190 -14.32 17.14 -2.78
C ASN A 190 -14.78 18.40 -2.04
N ALA A 191 -13.92 19.03 -1.25
CA ALA A 191 -14.26 20.24 -0.48
C ALA A 191 -14.61 21.45 -1.37
N GLN A 192 -13.96 21.58 -2.53
CA GLN A 192 -14.10 22.72 -3.44
C GLN A 192 -14.93 22.41 -4.69
N GLN A 193 -15.57 21.23 -4.76
CA GLN A 193 -16.37 20.76 -5.90
C GLN A 193 -15.61 20.74 -7.24
N LEU A 194 -14.33 20.36 -7.18
CA LEU A 194 -13.51 20.06 -8.37
C LEU A 194 -13.50 18.55 -8.61
N VAL A 195 -13.08 18.15 -9.81
CA VAL A 195 -12.91 16.75 -10.20
C VAL A 195 -11.46 16.47 -10.52
N ALA A 196 -11.01 15.27 -10.17
CA ALA A 196 -9.72 14.75 -10.61
C ALA A 196 -9.81 14.44 -12.11
N THR A 197 -8.84 14.90 -12.89
CA THR A 197 -8.76 14.55 -14.31
C THR A 197 -7.94 13.27 -14.50
N PRO A 198 -8.05 12.57 -15.64
CA PRO A 198 -7.21 11.41 -15.95
C PRO A 198 -5.70 11.74 -16.09
N VAL A 199 -5.33 13.02 -16.09
CA VAL A 199 -3.94 13.45 -16.22
C VAL A 199 -3.21 13.27 -14.89
N VAL A 200 -2.60 12.09 -14.76
CA VAL A 200 -1.69 11.70 -13.69
C VAL A 200 -0.25 11.76 -14.19
N PHE A 201 0.67 12.19 -13.33
CA PHE A 201 2.09 12.28 -13.65
C PHE A 201 2.93 12.21 -12.36
N ASN A 202 4.23 11.99 -12.52
CA ASN A 202 5.20 12.01 -11.43
C ASN A 202 4.83 11.13 -10.22
N PRO A 203 4.88 9.80 -10.38
CA PRO A 203 4.87 8.88 -9.24
C PRO A 203 6.09 9.13 -8.34
N ALA A 204 5.83 9.58 -7.13
CA ALA A 204 6.84 9.92 -6.14
C ALA A 204 6.82 8.93 -4.97
N ARG A 205 8.02 8.53 -4.57
CA ARG A 205 8.26 7.82 -3.30
C ARG A 205 8.52 8.87 -2.22
N LEU A 206 7.76 8.81 -1.13
CA LEU A 206 7.83 9.76 -0.03
C LEU A 206 8.66 9.17 1.12
N PHE A 207 9.52 10.00 1.66
CA PHE A 207 10.49 9.63 2.68
C PHE A 207 10.55 10.69 3.78
N TYR A 208 11.16 10.31 4.89
CA TYR A 208 11.75 11.26 5.82
C TYR A 208 13.13 11.66 5.32
N ALA A 209 13.39 12.96 5.21
CA ALA A 209 14.66 13.50 4.77
C ALA A 209 15.43 14.11 5.93
N ALA A 210 16.75 13.90 5.95
CA ALA A 210 17.69 14.54 6.86
C ALA A 210 18.82 15.22 6.07
N ILE A 211 19.69 15.97 6.74
CA ILE A 211 20.92 16.48 6.11
C ILE A 211 21.94 15.34 6.00
N PRO A 212 22.67 15.20 4.88
CA PRO A 212 23.67 14.15 4.73
C PRO A 212 24.68 14.16 5.87
N GLY A 213 24.93 12.99 6.46
CA GLY A 213 25.83 12.83 7.61
C GLY A 213 25.22 13.18 8.98
N ARG A 214 23.99 13.73 9.04
CA ARG A 214 23.24 13.89 10.30
C ARG A 214 22.21 12.78 10.48
N GLN A 215 22.10 12.28 11.72
CA GLN A 215 21.11 11.29 12.15
C GLN A 215 21.04 9.98 11.28
N PRO A 216 22.16 9.40 10.82
CA PRO A 216 22.10 8.17 10.00
C PRO A 216 21.42 7.01 10.74
N ALA A 217 21.66 6.89 12.06
CA ALA A 217 21.03 5.88 12.90
C ALA A 217 19.50 6.00 12.98
N VAL A 218 18.96 7.23 12.87
CA VAL A 218 17.51 7.47 12.86
C VAL A 218 16.90 7.00 11.53
N LEU A 219 17.55 7.32 10.41
CA LEU A 219 17.12 6.86 9.09
C LEU A 219 17.17 5.33 8.97
N ASP A 220 18.24 4.70 9.46
CA ASP A 220 18.39 3.23 9.47
C ASP A 220 17.35 2.55 10.37
N ALA A 221 17.03 3.15 11.52
CA ALA A 221 15.98 2.64 12.40
C ALA A 221 14.59 2.74 11.77
N ILE A 222 14.29 3.85 11.09
CA ILE A 222 13.06 3.99 10.30
C ILE A 222 12.97 2.88 9.24
N ASP A 223 14.05 2.60 8.50
CA ASP A 223 14.08 1.51 7.51
C ASP A 223 13.85 0.12 8.11
N ARG A 224 14.46 -0.18 9.26
CA ARG A 224 14.27 -1.47 9.96
C ARG A 224 12.79 -1.69 10.31
N HIS A 225 12.15 -0.69 10.91
CA HIS A 225 10.73 -0.78 11.32
C HIS A 225 9.80 -0.82 10.11
N LEU A 226 9.99 0.05 9.11
CA LEU A 226 9.16 0.04 7.90
C LEU A 226 9.33 -1.25 7.10
N GLY A 227 10.55 -1.78 7.00
CA GLY A 227 10.81 -3.06 6.34
C GLY A 227 10.09 -4.23 7.03
N ALA A 228 10.17 -4.30 8.37
CA ALA A 228 9.48 -5.33 9.14
C ALA A 228 7.95 -5.20 9.06
N TRP A 229 7.40 -4.00 9.25
CA TRP A 229 5.95 -3.78 9.21
C TRP A 229 5.35 -4.03 7.83
N ARG A 230 6.05 -3.68 6.74
CA ARG A 230 5.54 -3.89 5.39
C ARG A 230 5.53 -5.36 4.96
N ALA A 231 6.28 -6.24 5.65
CA ALA A 231 6.24 -7.68 5.43
C ALA A 231 5.03 -8.37 6.07
N ASP A 232 4.36 -7.71 7.04
CA ASP A 232 3.20 -8.24 7.76
C ASP A 232 1.93 -7.39 7.47
N PRO A 233 0.92 -7.94 6.77
CA PRO A 233 -0.35 -7.26 6.48
C PRO A 233 -1.16 -6.80 7.72
N ASN A 234 -0.85 -7.34 8.90
CA ASN A 234 -1.49 -6.99 10.17
C ASN A 234 -0.69 -5.98 11.02
N SER A 235 0.41 -5.47 10.48
CA SER A 235 1.27 -4.53 11.20
C SER A 235 0.61 -3.17 11.48
N VAL A 236 1.27 -2.40 12.37
CA VAL A 236 0.91 -1.02 12.71
C VAL A 236 0.87 -0.14 11.45
N TYR A 237 1.75 -0.38 10.48
CA TYR A 237 1.80 0.34 9.21
C TYR A 237 0.47 0.24 8.43
N PHE A 238 -0.02 -0.98 8.17
CA PHE A 238 -1.27 -1.16 7.44
C PHE A 238 -2.50 -0.75 8.25
N THR A 239 -2.44 -0.86 9.58
CA THR A 239 -3.52 -0.43 10.47
C THR A 239 -3.69 1.09 10.49
N LEU A 240 -2.58 1.84 10.58
CA LEU A 240 -2.61 3.31 10.47
C LEU A 240 -3.06 3.76 9.07
N LEU A 241 -2.60 3.10 8.01
CA LEU A 241 -3.06 3.40 6.64
C LEU A 241 -4.57 3.19 6.49
N ARG A 242 -5.12 2.05 6.98
CA ARG A 242 -6.57 1.79 6.96
C ARG A 242 -7.35 2.85 7.73
N ARG A 243 -6.87 3.26 8.90
CA ARG A 243 -7.48 4.32 9.72
C ARG A 243 -7.57 5.65 8.96
N TRP A 244 -6.49 6.06 8.32
CA TRP A 244 -6.45 7.32 7.56
C TRP A 244 -7.16 7.24 6.20
N GLN A 245 -7.32 6.05 5.62
CA GLN A 245 -8.13 5.79 4.42
C GLN A 245 -9.64 5.76 4.70
N ALA A 246 -10.06 5.43 5.92
CA ALA A 246 -11.47 5.26 6.29
C ALA A 246 -12.23 6.56 6.67
N GLY A 247 -11.58 7.73 6.67
CA GLY A 247 -12.19 9.00 7.10
C GLY A 247 -12.27 9.13 8.64
N GLY A 248 -11.95 10.33 9.17
CA GLY A 248 -11.69 10.58 10.59
C GLY A 248 -12.84 10.31 11.59
N PRO A 249 -12.55 10.42 12.91
CA PRO A 249 -13.42 9.94 13.99
C PRO A 249 -14.65 10.83 14.26
N THR A 250 -15.74 10.20 14.71
CA THR A 250 -17.01 10.81 15.13
C THR A 250 -16.86 11.68 16.41
N ALA A 251 -17.50 12.86 16.44
CA ALA A 251 -17.29 13.96 17.41
C ALA A 251 -18.07 13.88 18.75
N ALA A 252 -17.59 14.58 19.81
CA ALA A 252 -18.37 15.54 20.66
C ALA A 252 -17.62 16.26 21.85
N VAL A 253 -18.26 17.37 22.33
CA VAL A 253 -18.33 18.08 23.67
C VAL A 253 -17.37 19.29 24.01
N PRO A 254 -17.57 20.17 25.06
CA PRO A 254 -18.63 21.16 25.45
C PRO A 254 -18.19 22.66 25.69
N GLN A 255 -19.19 23.54 25.93
CA GLN A 255 -19.21 25.02 26.06
C GLN A 255 -18.35 25.75 27.13
N THR A 256 -17.68 25.09 28.08
CA THR A 256 -16.94 25.79 29.16
C THR A 256 -15.68 26.48 28.68
N VAL A 257 -15.12 26.03 27.55
CA VAL A 257 -13.87 26.54 26.96
C VAL A 257 -14.02 27.97 26.40
N LEU A 258 -15.22 28.35 25.96
CA LEU A 258 -15.45 29.66 25.34
C LEU A 258 -15.31 30.84 26.31
N TRP A 259 -15.66 30.66 27.58
CA TRP A 259 -15.69 31.77 28.55
C TRP A 259 -14.31 32.18 29.06
N VAL A 260 -13.35 31.26 29.06
CA VAL A 260 -11.95 31.55 29.45
C VAL A 260 -11.26 32.42 28.40
N LEU A 261 -11.62 32.24 27.12
CA LEU A 261 -11.00 32.97 26.01
C LEU A 261 -11.31 34.48 26.06
N ALA A 262 -12.53 34.86 26.44
CA ALA A 262 -12.97 36.25 26.47
C ALA A 262 -12.22 37.11 27.53
N ALA A 263 -11.84 36.53 28.67
CA ALA A 263 -11.15 37.25 29.74
C ALA A 263 -9.71 37.67 29.36
N THR A 264 -9.04 36.88 28.51
CA THR A 264 -7.62 37.06 28.17
C THR A 264 -7.41 38.22 27.19
N VAL A 265 -8.37 38.47 26.30
CA VAL A 265 -8.31 39.55 25.30
C VAL A 265 -8.36 40.94 25.95
N GLY A 266 -9.10 41.10 27.06
CA GLY A 266 -9.23 42.38 27.75
C GLY A 266 -7.92 42.92 28.35
N LEU A 267 -7.01 42.03 28.76
CA LEU A 267 -5.76 42.43 29.43
C LEU A 267 -4.74 43.05 28.45
N LEU A 268 -4.69 42.52 27.22
CA LEU A 268 -3.69 42.88 26.20
C LEU A 268 -3.82 44.30 25.65
N LEU A 269 -5.04 44.84 25.56
CA LEU A 269 -5.28 46.17 24.99
C LEU A 269 -4.76 47.32 25.88
N SER A 270 -4.61 47.09 27.19
CA SER A 270 -4.15 48.12 28.13
C SER A 270 -2.64 48.41 28.04
N ALA A 271 -1.83 47.41 27.69
CA ALA A 271 -0.37 47.52 27.66
C ALA A 271 0.16 48.34 26.46
N LEU A 272 -0.57 48.35 25.35
CA LEU A 272 -0.14 48.99 24.09
C LEU A 272 -0.15 50.54 24.15
N ALA A 273 -1.00 51.15 24.97
CA ALA A 273 -1.14 52.60 25.05
C ALA A 273 0.07 53.31 25.68
N VAL A 274 0.77 52.65 26.62
CA VAL A 274 1.88 53.24 27.38
C VAL A 274 3.17 53.36 26.55
N ALA A 275 3.37 52.45 25.59
CA ALA A 275 4.63 52.36 24.83
C ALA A 275 4.81 53.46 23.77
N SER A 276 3.74 54.14 23.35
CA SER A 276 3.79 55.12 22.25
C SER A 276 4.32 56.49 22.71
N TRP A 277 4.09 56.88 23.97
CA TRP A 277 4.37 58.22 24.48
C TRP A 277 5.87 58.53 24.70
N LEU A 278 6.72 57.51 24.90
CA LEU A 278 8.14 57.68 25.26
C LEU A 278 9.09 58.02 24.10
N ARG A 279 8.67 57.89 22.84
CA ARG A 279 9.62 57.93 21.69
C ARG A 279 9.89 59.32 21.10
N THR A 280 9.07 60.33 21.38
CA THR A 280 9.10 61.60 20.64
C THR A 280 10.11 62.64 21.13
N GLU A 281 10.64 62.54 22.35
CA GLU A 281 11.36 63.67 22.98
C GLU A 281 12.88 63.74 22.68
N VAL A 282 13.52 62.65 22.24
CA VAL A 282 15.00 62.54 22.29
C VAL A 282 15.74 63.16 21.06
N ALA A 283 15.07 63.52 19.97
CA ALA A 283 15.74 63.64 18.66
C ALA A 283 16.37 65.00 18.27
N ALA A 284 16.16 66.10 19.00
CA ALA A 284 16.32 67.45 18.42
C ALA A 284 17.67 68.20 18.63
N ARG A 285 18.49 67.93 19.66
CA ARG A 285 19.52 68.89 20.14
C ARG A 285 20.99 68.68 19.70
N THR A 286 21.36 67.67 18.92
CA THR A 286 22.77 67.18 18.86
C THR A 286 23.58 67.46 17.57
N ARG A 287 23.18 68.40 16.69
CA ARG A 287 23.69 68.45 15.30
C ARG A 287 24.82 69.43 14.93
N GLU A 288 25.01 70.60 15.53
CA GLU A 288 25.83 71.67 14.90
C GLU A 288 27.34 71.71 15.22
N LEU A 289 27.81 71.23 16.38
CA LEU A 289 29.25 71.27 16.74
C LEU A 289 30.10 70.14 16.11
N ARG A 290 29.47 69.16 15.45
CA ARG A 290 30.14 67.97 14.90
C ARG A 290 30.77 68.16 13.51
N ASP A 291 30.43 69.22 12.79
CA ASP A 291 30.69 69.27 11.33
C ASP A 291 32.11 69.66 10.90
N SER A 292 32.92 70.29 11.76
CA SER A 292 34.32 70.64 11.43
C SER A 292 35.32 69.51 11.74
N GLU A 293 35.20 68.83 12.90
CA GLU A 293 35.93 67.58 13.19
C GLU A 293 35.54 66.46 12.23
N ARG A 294 34.27 66.43 11.80
CA ARG A 294 33.78 65.47 10.80
C ARG A 294 34.57 65.55 9.52
N ARG A 295 35.00 66.70 9.00
CA ARG A 295 35.57 66.74 7.64
C ARG A 295 36.92 66.00 7.52
N LEU A 296 37.82 66.17 8.49
CA LEU A 296 39.13 65.47 8.50
C LEU A 296 39.01 64.01 8.96
N SER A 297 38.15 63.72 9.94
CA SER A 297 37.80 62.34 10.31
C SER A 297 37.14 61.61 9.14
N THR A 298 36.23 62.26 8.39
CA THR A 298 35.51 61.64 7.27
C THR A 298 36.46 61.24 6.14
N ILE A 299 37.51 62.04 5.85
CA ILE A 299 38.47 61.68 4.79
C ILE A 299 39.30 60.45 5.22
N LEU A 300 39.87 60.45 6.42
CA LEU A 300 40.69 59.33 6.90
C LEU A 300 39.86 58.09 7.28
N ASP A 301 38.56 58.25 7.56
CA ASP A 301 37.59 57.16 7.78
C ASP A 301 36.93 56.66 6.49
N SER A 302 36.99 57.44 5.40
CA SER A 302 36.42 57.05 4.10
C SER A 302 37.25 56.00 3.36
N VAL A 303 38.47 55.74 3.82
CA VAL A 303 39.35 54.69 3.28
C VAL A 303 39.20 53.43 4.15
N ASP A 304 38.88 52.30 3.55
CA ASP A 304 38.63 51.04 4.28
C ASP A 304 39.91 50.34 4.82
N SER A 305 41.09 50.90 4.53
CA SER A 305 42.34 50.40 5.10
C SER A 305 42.48 50.84 6.56
N LEU A 306 43.00 49.94 7.41
CA LEU A 306 43.31 50.25 8.79
C LEU A 306 44.58 51.10 8.80
N ILE A 307 44.47 52.36 9.21
CA ILE A 307 45.58 53.30 9.24
C ILE A 307 45.86 53.70 10.69
N TYR A 308 47.11 53.52 11.10
CA TYR A 308 47.57 53.92 12.42
C TYR A 308 48.97 54.51 12.38
N ILE A 309 49.28 55.34 13.38
CA ILE A 309 50.60 55.91 13.58
C ILE A 309 51.08 55.54 14.97
N LYS A 310 52.33 55.12 15.10
CA LYS A 310 52.97 54.84 16.39
C LYS A 310 54.26 55.61 16.56
N ASP A 311 54.61 55.91 17.81
CA ASP A 311 55.89 56.53 18.15
C ASP A 311 57.08 55.55 18.14
N ALA A 312 58.28 56.07 18.41
CA ALA A 312 59.52 55.30 18.49
C ALA A 312 59.53 54.24 19.61
N GLN A 313 58.56 54.25 20.53
CA GLN A 313 58.35 53.21 21.55
C GLN A 313 57.21 52.25 21.19
N SER A 314 56.71 52.31 19.95
CA SER A 314 55.61 51.51 19.42
C SER A 314 54.26 51.76 20.12
N ARG A 315 54.00 52.98 20.60
CA ARG A 315 52.69 53.37 21.14
C ARG A 315 51.86 54.12 20.11
N PHE A 316 50.57 53.81 20.02
CA PHE A 316 49.67 54.44 19.05
C PHE A 316 49.49 55.93 19.35
N GLN A 317 49.74 56.79 18.38
CA GLN A 317 49.44 58.23 18.46
C GLN A 317 48.16 58.58 17.71
N TYR A 318 47.83 57.81 16.67
CA TYR A 318 46.64 58.00 15.87
C TYR A 318 46.12 56.66 15.34
N VAL A 319 44.80 56.54 15.24
CA VAL A 319 44.11 55.44 14.57
C VAL A 319 42.88 55.99 13.85
N ASN A 320 42.62 55.55 12.62
CA ASN A 320 41.38 55.91 11.93
C ASN A 320 40.21 55.04 12.41
N GLY A 321 38.99 55.40 12.02
CA GLY A 321 37.76 54.70 12.34
C GLY A 321 37.75 53.27 11.82
N ALA A 322 38.46 52.95 10.73
CA ALA A 322 38.60 51.57 10.26
C ALA A 322 39.30 50.68 11.30
N VAL A 323 40.39 51.15 11.93
CA VAL A 323 41.06 50.45 13.06
C VAL A 323 40.10 50.30 14.25
N CYS A 324 39.39 51.37 14.62
CA CYS A 324 38.50 51.34 15.78
C CYS A 324 37.33 50.34 15.58
N ARG A 325 36.74 50.33 14.37
CA ARG A 325 35.69 49.38 13.98
C ARG A 325 36.21 47.95 13.99
N MET A 326 37.42 47.73 13.47
CA MET A 326 38.00 46.39 13.36
C MET A 326 38.24 45.74 14.73
N PHE A 327 38.82 46.49 15.66
CA PHE A 327 39.15 45.97 17.00
C PHE A 327 38.03 46.16 18.02
N ASN A 328 36.91 46.73 17.57
CA ASN A 328 35.79 47.12 18.42
C ASN A 328 36.24 47.89 19.67
N ARG A 329 37.21 48.79 19.48
CA ARG A 329 37.79 49.60 20.55
C ARG A 329 37.79 51.06 20.11
N PRO A 330 37.36 51.98 20.97
CA PRO A 330 37.41 53.40 20.64
C PRO A 330 38.86 53.88 20.61
N ALA A 331 39.17 54.82 19.72
CA ALA A 331 40.51 55.40 19.56
C ALA A 331 41.15 55.82 20.90
N ALA A 332 40.36 56.40 21.82
CA ALA A 332 40.83 56.85 23.13
C ALA A 332 41.38 55.72 24.05
N ALA A 333 40.95 54.47 23.84
CA ALA A 333 41.47 53.32 24.57
C ALA A 333 42.73 52.73 23.93
N ILE A 334 43.05 53.16 22.72
CA ILE A 334 44.14 52.64 21.89
C ILE A 334 45.31 53.62 21.88
N ILE A 335 45.03 54.91 21.75
CA ILE A 335 46.04 55.98 21.74
C ILE A 335 46.81 56.00 23.07
N GLY A 336 48.14 56.12 22.99
CA GLY A 336 49.10 56.05 24.11
C GLY A 336 49.48 54.62 24.54
N GLN A 337 48.76 53.61 24.05
CA GLN A 337 49.00 52.21 24.38
C GLN A 337 49.84 51.51 23.30
N THR A 338 50.43 50.36 23.64
CA THR A 338 51.11 49.47 22.70
C THR A 338 50.13 48.43 22.12
N ASP A 339 50.58 47.62 21.16
CA ASP A 339 49.78 46.57 20.49
C ASP A 339 49.06 45.59 21.43
N GLU A 340 49.58 45.39 22.64
CA GLU A 340 48.99 44.52 23.67
C GLU A 340 47.57 44.92 24.07
N VAL A 341 47.20 46.18 23.82
CA VAL A 341 45.82 46.62 24.08
C VAL A 341 44.86 46.14 22.99
N LEU A 342 45.33 45.95 21.75
CA LEU A 342 44.48 45.53 20.62
C LEU A 342 44.52 44.01 20.42
N PHE A 343 45.66 43.40 20.70
CA PHE A 343 45.93 42.01 20.42
C PHE A 343 46.36 41.27 21.68
N GLY A 344 46.14 39.96 21.73
CA GLY A 344 46.67 39.12 22.82
C GLY A 344 48.21 39.17 22.89
N PRO A 345 48.82 38.76 24.02
CA PRO A 345 50.23 38.98 24.30
C PRO A 345 51.19 38.37 23.26
N GLU A 346 50.82 37.28 22.60
CA GLU A 346 51.63 36.67 21.55
C GLU A 346 51.58 37.46 20.23
N GLN A 347 50.39 37.84 19.79
CA GLN A 347 50.22 38.60 18.55
C GLN A 347 50.82 40.02 18.68
N ALA A 348 50.68 40.65 19.84
CA ALA A 348 51.29 41.95 20.14
C ALA A 348 52.82 41.92 20.07
N LYS A 349 53.47 40.83 20.53
CA LYS A 349 54.92 40.65 20.39
C LYS A 349 55.34 40.54 18.92
N MET A 350 54.59 39.77 18.11
CA MET A 350 54.88 39.62 16.68
C MET A 350 54.75 40.95 15.94
N THR A 351 53.68 41.70 16.19
CA THR A 351 53.48 43.03 15.61
C THR A 351 54.60 43.98 16.03
N ARG A 352 55.03 43.92 17.30
CA ARG A 352 56.13 44.75 17.84
C ARG A 352 57.49 44.39 17.24
N ALA A 353 57.76 43.12 16.95
CA ALA A 353 58.98 42.72 16.24
C ALA A 353 59.04 43.36 14.84
N GLY A 354 57.91 43.40 14.13
CA GLY A 354 57.80 44.10 12.84
C GLY A 354 57.95 45.62 12.98
N ASP A 355 57.42 46.24 14.03
CA ASP A 355 57.61 47.67 14.30
C ASP A 355 59.08 48.01 14.57
N LEU A 356 59.78 47.18 15.35
CA LEU A 356 61.19 47.35 15.66
C LEU A 356 62.08 47.20 14.42
N ALA A 357 61.78 46.27 13.51
CA ALA A 357 62.49 46.14 12.24
C ALA A 357 62.38 47.43 11.39
N VAL A 358 61.21 48.08 11.39
CA VAL A 358 61.00 49.34 10.65
C VAL A 358 61.71 50.51 11.33
N LEU A 359 61.60 50.62 12.66
CA LEU A 359 62.15 51.74 13.43
C LEU A 359 63.68 51.67 13.58
N ARG A 360 64.26 50.47 13.68
CA ARG A 360 65.70 50.28 13.89
C ARG A 360 66.48 50.15 12.60
N ASP A 361 65.99 49.32 11.68
CA ASP A 361 66.71 49.00 10.44
C ASP A 361 66.28 49.90 9.27
N HIS A 362 65.33 50.82 9.51
CA HIS A 362 64.84 51.85 8.57
C HIS A 362 64.24 51.28 7.27
N GLN A 363 63.78 50.02 7.30
CA GLN A 363 63.24 49.32 6.13
C GLN A 363 61.73 49.14 6.21
N ARG A 364 61.06 49.18 5.06
CA ARG A 364 59.64 48.86 4.93
C ARG A 364 59.41 47.39 5.26
N PHE A 365 58.43 47.11 6.12
CA PHE A 365 58.04 45.75 6.48
C PHE A 365 56.65 45.43 5.90
N VAL A 366 56.50 44.27 5.26
CA VAL A 366 55.25 43.81 4.65
C VAL A 366 54.99 42.37 5.04
N THR A 367 53.78 42.08 5.52
CA THR A 367 53.37 40.72 5.89
C THR A 367 51.89 40.51 5.61
N GLU A 368 51.51 39.27 5.35
CA GLU A 368 50.11 38.86 5.31
C GLU A 368 49.69 38.36 6.68
N GLU A 369 48.58 38.88 7.18
CA GLU A 369 48.09 38.59 8.52
C GLU A 369 46.61 38.26 8.44
N ARG A 370 46.19 37.22 9.16
CA ARG A 370 44.79 36.85 9.27
C ARG A 370 44.22 37.46 10.54
N LEU A 371 43.20 38.29 10.39
CA LEU A 371 42.58 39.00 11.50
C LEU A 371 41.06 38.98 11.33
N ASN A 372 40.33 38.53 12.36
CA ASN A 372 38.86 38.36 12.36
C ASN A 372 38.31 37.74 11.06
N ASP A 373 38.86 36.57 10.68
CA ASP A 373 38.47 35.78 9.51
C ASP A 373 38.63 36.40 8.12
N LYS A 374 39.34 37.53 8.03
CA LYS A 374 39.73 38.16 6.77
C LYS A 374 41.24 38.15 6.59
N LEU A 375 41.68 38.16 5.34
CA LEU A 375 43.10 38.17 5.00
C LEU A 375 43.53 39.60 4.69
N TYR A 376 44.50 40.08 5.45
CA TYR A 376 45.02 41.43 5.31
C TYR A 376 46.47 41.44 4.88
N LEU A 377 46.83 42.44 4.08
CA LEU A 377 48.21 42.77 3.79
C LEU A 377 48.60 44.00 4.62
N THR A 378 49.48 43.80 5.60
CA THR A 378 49.97 44.87 6.49
C THR A 378 51.29 45.41 5.94
N THR A 379 51.35 46.70 5.64
CA THR A 379 52.58 47.42 5.31
C THR A 379 52.89 48.43 6.41
N LYS A 380 54.14 48.44 6.88
CA LYS A 380 54.65 49.42 7.85
C LYS A 380 55.81 50.20 7.25
N ILE A 381 55.75 51.52 7.37
CA ILE A 381 56.75 52.45 6.86
C ILE A 381 57.22 53.42 7.95
N PRO A 382 58.51 53.80 7.96
CA PRO A 382 59.01 54.77 8.91
C PRO A 382 58.52 56.18 8.55
N LEU A 383 58.20 56.98 9.57
CA LEU A 383 57.96 58.41 9.46
C LEU A 383 59.19 59.14 10.03
N VAL A 384 59.76 60.03 9.23
CA VAL A 384 61.03 60.71 9.52
C VAL A 384 60.75 62.18 9.83
N ASP A 385 61.38 62.70 10.88
CA ASP A 385 61.41 64.13 11.20
C ASP A 385 62.88 64.57 11.31
N GLY A 386 63.38 65.27 10.29
CA GLY A 386 64.81 65.50 10.10
C GLY A 386 65.57 64.25 9.61
N GLU A 387 66.66 63.87 10.28
CA GLU A 387 67.46 62.65 9.98
C GLU A 387 67.16 61.46 10.93
N GLN A 388 66.19 61.60 11.85
CA GLN A 388 65.78 60.53 12.77
C GLN A 388 64.35 60.05 12.48
N VAL A 389 64.16 58.72 12.46
CA VAL A 389 62.82 58.11 12.46
C VAL A 389 62.22 58.26 13.85
N ASN A 390 61.15 59.06 13.97
CA ASN A 390 60.48 59.34 15.25
C ASN A 390 59.16 58.56 15.43
N ALA A 391 58.61 58.04 14.34
CA ALA A 391 57.34 57.32 14.32
C ALA A 391 57.29 56.33 13.14
N LEU A 392 56.25 55.50 13.10
CA LEU A 392 55.92 54.67 11.95
C LEU A 392 54.44 54.81 11.60
N CYS A 393 54.13 54.67 10.32
CA CYS A 393 52.77 54.55 9.81
C CYS A 393 52.53 53.12 9.36
N GLY A 394 51.47 52.50 9.89
CA GLY A 394 50.98 51.21 9.45
C GLY A 394 49.71 51.37 8.63
N ILE A 395 49.69 50.72 7.45
CA ILE A 395 48.52 50.62 6.59
C ILE A 395 48.24 49.14 6.38
N THR A 396 47.03 48.71 6.72
CA THR A 396 46.59 47.32 6.60
C THR A 396 45.37 47.25 5.71
N THR A 397 45.45 46.55 4.58
CA THR A 397 44.41 46.51 3.54
C THR A 397 43.82 45.11 3.40
N ASP A 398 42.50 45.01 3.33
CA ASP A 398 41.77 43.76 3.14
C ASP A 398 41.97 43.24 1.70
N ILE A 399 42.58 42.08 1.53
CA ILE A 399 42.78 41.44 0.22
C ILE A 399 41.76 40.31 -0.06
N THR A 400 40.76 40.16 0.82
CA THR A 400 39.68 39.17 0.66
C THR A 400 38.94 39.28 -0.68
N PRO A 401 38.59 40.47 -1.22
CA PRO A 401 37.90 40.58 -2.52
C PRO A 401 38.73 40.04 -3.68
N ARG A 402 40.06 40.22 -3.65
CA ARG A 402 40.97 39.69 -4.67
C ARG A 402 41.03 38.17 -4.61
N LYS A 403 41.08 37.59 -3.40
CA LYS A 403 41.03 36.13 -3.21
C LYS A 403 39.68 35.53 -3.57
N GLN A 404 38.58 36.26 -3.37
CA GLN A 404 37.25 35.86 -3.82
C GLN A 404 37.11 35.85 -5.35
N ALA A 405 37.80 36.73 -6.08
CA ALA A 405 37.85 36.70 -7.54
C ALA A 405 38.62 35.47 -8.06
N GLU A 406 39.74 35.10 -7.42
CA GLU A 406 40.45 33.84 -7.69
C GLU A 406 39.57 32.62 -7.40
N GLU A 407 38.83 32.63 -6.29
CA GLU A 407 37.88 31.59 -5.91
C GLU A 407 36.70 31.49 -6.90
N SER A 408 36.21 32.62 -7.42
CA SER A 408 35.13 32.65 -8.42
C SER A 408 35.55 32.01 -9.74
N LEU A 409 36.79 32.25 -10.19
CA LEU A 409 37.37 31.56 -11.35
C LEU A 409 37.51 30.05 -11.09
N ARG A 410 37.93 29.67 -9.89
CA ARG A 410 38.01 28.25 -9.46
C ARG A 410 36.64 27.58 -9.45
N ILE A 411 35.61 28.26 -8.94
CA ILE A 411 34.23 27.78 -8.93
C ILE A 411 33.69 27.63 -10.36
N ALA A 412 33.91 28.63 -11.24
CA ALA A 412 33.49 28.55 -12.65
C ALA A 412 34.13 27.36 -13.38
N ALA A 413 35.43 27.13 -13.18
CA ALA A 413 36.13 25.95 -13.72
C ALA A 413 35.59 24.63 -13.15
N THR A 414 35.20 24.61 -11.87
CA THR A 414 34.62 23.43 -11.22
C THR A 414 33.20 23.14 -11.71
N VAL A 415 32.39 24.18 -11.96
CA VAL A 415 31.04 24.06 -12.54
C VAL A 415 31.11 23.50 -13.96
N PHE A 416 32.09 23.94 -14.75
CA PHE A 416 32.33 23.36 -16.08
C PHE A 416 32.73 21.88 -15.98
N GLN A 417 33.44 21.46 -14.94
CA GLN A 417 33.77 20.05 -14.66
C GLN A 417 32.67 19.28 -13.92
N SER A 418 31.42 19.76 -13.93
CA SER A 418 30.29 19.06 -13.31
C SER A 418 29.91 17.75 -14.01
N GLY A 419 29.01 16.97 -13.38
CA GLY A 419 28.51 15.70 -13.93
C GLY A 419 27.48 15.83 -15.07
N GLU A 420 27.05 17.05 -15.42
CA GLU A 420 26.23 17.28 -16.61
C GLU A 420 27.13 17.52 -17.82
N GLY A 421 26.74 17.01 -18.99
CA GLY A 421 27.52 17.24 -20.21
C GLY A 421 27.42 18.70 -20.60
N MET A 422 28.56 19.41 -20.69
CA MET A 422 28.61 20.81 -21.10
C MET A 422 29.59 21.00 -22.26
N CYS A 423 29.21 21.85 -23.23
CA CYS A 423 30.14 22.31 -24.26
C CYS A 423 29.94 23.79 -24.61
N VAL A 424 31.03 24.42 -25.05
CA VAL A 424 31.06 25.78 -25.60
C VAL A 424 31.30 25.67 -27.10
N LEU A 425 30.50 26.38 -27.89
CA LEU A 425 30.58 26.40 -29.36
C LEU A 425 30.86 27.82 -29.87
N SER A 426 31.51 27.92 -31.03
CA SER A 426 31.65 29.16 -31.78
C SER A 426 30.31 29.62 -32.38
N PRO A 427 30.22 30.85 -32.92
CA PRO A 427 29.03 31.33 -33.63
C PRO A 427 28.63 30.45 -34.83
N GLU A 428 29.58 29.72 -35.41
CA GLU A 428 29.41 28.76 -36.50
C GLU A 428 29.01 27.35 -36.02
N ALA A 429 28.72 27.18 -34.71
CA ALA A 429 28.36 25.91 -34.08
C ALA A 429 29.47 24.83 -34.13
N VAL A 430 30.73 25.27 -34.15
CA VAL A 430 31.91 24.41 -34.00
C VAL A 430 32.30 24.36 -32.52
N MET A 431 32.60 23.17 -32.01
CA MET A 431 32.94 22.97 -30.60
C MET A 431 34.30 23.60 -30.28
N ILE A 432 34.32 24.52 -29.33
CA ILE A 432 35.55 25.15 -28.82
C ILE A 432 36.06 24.33 -27.64
N GLU A 433 35.16 23.94 -26.74
CA GLU A 433 35.50 23.22 -25.52
C GLU A 433 34.33 22.33 -25.09
N ALA A 434 34.63 21.19 -24.49
CA ALA A 434 33.64 20.29 -23.90
C ALA A 434 34.21 19.67 -22.63
N ASN A 435 33.35 19.45 -21.64
CA ASN A 435 33.74 18.81 -20.40
C ASN A 435 33.77 17.28 -20.51
N GLN A 436 34.31 16.60 -19.49
CA GLN A 436 34.42 15.14 -19.47
C GLN A 436 33.06 14.43 -19.54
N ALA A 437 32.01 15.02 -18.97
CA ALA A 437 30.67 14.45 -18.99
C ALA A 437 30.05 14.46 -20.40
N TRP A 438 30.28 15.52 -21.19
CA TRP A 438 29.88 15.58 -22.59
C TRP A 438 30.57 14.49 -23.41
N ALA A 439 31.89 14.35 -23.19
CA ALA A 439 32.72 13.33 -23.83
C ALA A 439 32.21 11.90 -23.54
N ALA A 440 31.92 11.60 -22.27
CA ALA A 440 31.35 10.32 -21.86
C ALA A 440 29.98 10.04 -22.50
N LEU A 441 29.09 11.04 -22.56
CA LEU A 441 27.77 10.91 -23.19
C LEU A 441 27.86 10.73 -24.71
N TYR A 442 28.81 11.38 -25.36
CA TYR A 442 28.98 11.31 -26.80
C TYR A 442 29.76 10.05 -27.24
N GLY A 443 30.63 9.52 -26.37
CA GLY A 443 31.43 8.32 -26.63
C GLY A 443 32.79 8.59 -27.28
N ARG A 444 33.34 9.81 -27.13
CA ARG A 444 34.69 10.20 -27.57
C ARG A 444 35.49 10.80 -26.42
N ASP A 445 36.81 10.90 -26.57
CA ASP A 445 37.66 11.60 -25.59
C ASP A 445 37.45 13.12 -25.67
N ALA A 446 37.46 13.79 -24.51
CA ALA A 446 37.23 15.24 -24.42
C ALA A 446 38.27 16.04 -25.23
N ALA A 447 39.51 15.55 -25.35
CA ALA A 447 40.57 16.21 -26.10
C ALA A 447 40.35 16.18 -27.63
N GLU A 448 39.50 15.27 -28.13
CA GLU A 448 39.20 15.10 -29.56
C GLU A 448 37.96 15.88 -30.01
N LEU A 449 37.22 16.46 -29.07
CA LEU A 449 35.98 17.16 -29.33
C LEU A 449 36.16 18.60 -29.86
N PRO A 450 37.13 19.41 -29.41
CA PRO A 450 37.39 20.73 -29.98
C PRO A 450 37.65 20.67 -31.50
N GLY A 451 36.99 21.56 -32.25
CA GLY A 451 37.04 21.63 -33.71
C GLY A 451 35.98 20.78 -34.43
N THR A 452 35.22 19.95 -33.71
CA THR A 452 34.14 19.14 -34.31
C THR A 452 32.81 19.90 -34.40
N ALA A 453 31.96 19.50 -35.34
CA ALA A 453 30.61 20.05 -35.46
C ALA A 453 29.68 19.49 -34.36
N PHE A 454 28.66 20.26 -33.99
CA PHE A 454 27.68 19.83 -33.00
C PHE A 454 26.98 18.50 -33.38
N PRO A 455 26.84 17.53 -32.45
CA PRO A 455 26.21 16.24 -32.69
C PRO A 455 24.81 16.29 -33.30
N HIS A 456 24.49 15.33 -34.18
CA HIS A 456 23.15 15.15 -34.74
C HIS A 456 22.13 14.77 -33.65
N PHE A 457 20.92 15.33 -33.75
CA PHE A 457 19.79 14.93 -32.93
C PHE A 457 18.44 15.07 -33.67
N SER A 458 17.44 14.32 -33.22
CA SER A 458 16.05 14.40 -33.68
C SER A 458 15.09 14.72 -32.53
N LEU A 459 13.88 15.22 -32.82
CA LEU A 459 12.84 15.47 -31.81
C LEU A 459 12.00 14.24 -31.48
N GLU A 460 11.97 13.26 -32.39
CA GLU A 460 11.29 11.98 -32.24
C GLU A 460 12.31 10.84 -32.43
N PRO A 461 12.04 9.63 -31.91
CA PRO A 461 12.99 8.51 -31.97
C PRO A 461 13.50 8.24 -33.38
N ASP A 462 12.64 8.39 -34.40
CA ASP A 462 12.93 8.18 -35.83
C ASP A 462 12.75 9.45 -36.68
N GLY A 463 12.90 10.62 -36.08
CA GLY A 463 12.75 11.91 -36.77
C GLY A 463 13.98 12.37 -37.58
N ASP A 464 13.76 13.39 -38.42
CA ASP A 464 14.81 14.10 -39.15
C ASP A 464 15.74 14.91 -38.23
N ASP A 465 16.90 15.32 -38.75
CA ASP A 465 17.83 16.24 -38.08
C ASP A 465 17.14 17.56 -37.73
N ALA A 466 17.12 17.90 -36.44
CA ALA A 466 16.47 19.10 -35.93
C ALA A 466 17.43 20.26 -35.64
N ARG A 467 18.75 20.09 -35.86
CA ARG A 467 19.79 21.09 -35.52
C ARG A 467 19.52 22.46 -36.14
N GLU A 468 19.20 22.51 -37.44
CA GLU A 468 19.00 23.79 -38.14
C GLU A 468 17.82 24.59 -37.57
N ARG A 469 16.71 23.91 -37.24
CA ARG A 469 15.53 24.56 -36.63
C ARG A 469 15.86 25.12 -35.24
N MET A 470 16.65 24.36 -34.47
CA MET A 470 17.15 24.82 -33.18
C MET A 470 18.06 26.05 -33.32
N TRP A 471 19.06 26.00 -34.22
CA TRP A 471 19.99 27.12 -34.42
C TRP A 471 19.29 28.40 -34.86
N GLN A 472 18.31 28.31 -35.76
CA GLN A 472 17.49 29.44 -36.17
C GLN A 472 16.75 30.06 -34.97
N SER A 473 16.18 29.23 -34.09
CA SER A 473 15.48 29.69 -32.88
C SER A 473 16.43 30.40 -31.91
N VAL A 474 17.59 29.81 -31.60
CA VAL A 474 18.56 30.36 -30.63
C VAL A 474 19.22 31.63 -31.15
N ARG A 475 19.48 31.73 -32.47
CA ARG A 475 20.07 32.94 -33.07
C ARG A 475 19.12 34.14 -33.04
N GLN A 476 17.82 33.90 -33.24
CA GLN A 476 16.80 34.94 -33.34
C GLN A 476 16.23 35.40 -31.99
N LYS A 477 16.25 34.53 -30.97
CA LYS A 477 15.64 34.80 -29.66
C LYS A 477 16.69 35.05 -28.58
N THR A 478 16.34 35.82 -27.56
CA THR A 478 17.17 36.05 -26.38
C THR A 478 17.06 34.94 -25.33
N GLN A 479 16.09 34.02 -25.48
CA GLN A 479 15.86 32.90 -24.56
C GLN A 479 16.57 31.63 -25.03
N PRO A 480 17.05 30.79 -24.10
CA PRO A 480 17.66 29.51 -24.44
C PRO A 480 16.64 28.57 -25.09
N TRP A 481 17.12 27.74 -26.01
CA TRP A 481 16.33 26.63 -26.53
C TRP A 481 16.48 25.44 -25.59
N GLN A 482 15.37 24.78 -25.27
CA GLN A 482 15.34 23.63 -24.38
C GLN A 482 14.34 22.60 -24.91
N GLY A 483 14.68 21.33 -24.82
CA GLY A 483 13.76 20.26 -25.19
C GLY A 483 14.33 18.87 -24.99
N GLU A 484 13.42 17.91 -24.99
CA GLU A 484 13.76 16.50 -25.13
C GLU A 484 14.15 16.21 -26.58
N VAL A 485 15.27 15.53 -26.75
CA VAL A 485 15.82 15.15 -28.04
C VAL A 485 16.31 13.71 -28.01
N TRP A 486 16.43 13.11 -29.18
CA TRP A 486 17.13 11.85 -29.37
C TRP A 486 18.51 12.15 -29.93
N MET A 487 19.51 12.07 -29.04
CA MET A 487 20.92 12.25 -29.40
C MET A 487 21.47 10.96 -29.99
N ARG A 488 22.50 11.09 -30.83
CA ARG A 488 23.24 9.94 -31.36
C ARG A 488 24.67 9.96 -30.84
N ARG A 489 25.08 8.86 -30.19
CA ARG A 489 26.48 8.61 -29.81
C ARG A 489 27.34 8.37 -31.06
N ASP A 490 28.66 8.44 -30.92
CA ASP A 490 29.59 8.23 -32.05
C ASP A 490 29.49 6.80 -32.65
N ASN A 491 29.13 5.81 -31.84
CA ASN A 491 28.88 4.43 -32.27
C ASN A 491 27.53 4.23 -33.02
N GLY A 492 26.71 5.28 -33.13
CA GLY A 492 25.40 5.24 -33.79
C GLY A 492 24.21 4.92 -32.87
N GLU A 493 24.45 4.57 -31.60
CA GLU A 493 23.41 4.35 -30.59
C GLU A 493 22.62 5.63 -30.33
N ARG A 494 21.29 5.51 -30.23
CA ARG A 494 20.40 6.63 -29.92
C ARG A 494 19.98 6.56 -28.46
N TYR A 495 19.92 7.72 -27.81
CA TYR A 495 19.41 7.84 -26.45
C TYR A 495 18.61 9.14 -26.29
N PRO A 496 17.56 9.14 -25.47
CA PRO A 496 16.83 10.34 -25.14
C PRO A 496 17.71 11.21 -24.21
N ALA A 497 17.82 12.50 -24.54
CA ALA A 497 18.52 13.49 -23.74
C ALA A 497 17.69 14.75 -23.57
N TRP A 498 17.86 15.42 -22.45
CA TRP A 498 17.40 16.79 -22.27
C TRP A 498 18.50 17.75 -22.70
N LEU A 499 18.26 18.53 -23.76
CA LEU A 499 19.25 19.45 -24.33
C LEU A 499 18.84 20.90 -24.07
N THR A 500 19.77 21.70 -23.56
CA THR A 500 19.65 23.16 -23.42
C THR A 500 20.75 23.85 -24.22
N VAL A 501 20.38 24.87 -25.00
CA VAL A 501 21.32 25.65 -25.82
C VAL A 501 21.07 27.15 -25.61
N SER A 502 22.11 27.85 -25.15
CA SER A 502 22.07 29.28 -24.82
C SER A 502 23.06 30.07 -25.68
N ALA A 503 22.62 31.20 -26.24
CA ALA A 503 23.51 32.15 -26.91
C ALA A 503 24.20 33.06 -25.88
N VAL A 504 25.53 33.18 -25.97
CA VAL A 504 26.34 34.13 -25.20
C VAL A 504 26.63 35.33 -26.10
N ARG A 505 26.35 36.52 -25.58
CA ARG A 505 26.54 37.79 -26.28
C ARG A 505 27.43 38.70 -25.45
N ASP A 506 28.21 39.55 -26.12
CA ASP A 506 29.00 40.58 -25.47
C ASP A 506 28.14 41.78 -25.04
N ALA A 507 28.80 42.82 -24.49
CA ALA A 507 28.14 44.04 -24.00
C ALA A 507 27.46 44.85 -25.12
N ASP A 508 27.88 44.66 -26.38
CA ASP A 508 27.31 45.31 -27.57
C ASP A 508 26.21 44.44 -28.23
N GLY A 509 25.88 43.28 -27.64
CA GLY A 509 24.83 42.36 -28.09
C GLY A 509 25.24 41.41 -29.22
N VAL A 510 26.53 41.40 -29.60
CA VAL A 510 27.07 40.53 -30.64
C VAL A 510 27.20 39.09 -30.11
N LEU A 511 26.76 38.12 -30.91
CA LEU A 511 26.90 36.69 -30.57
C LEU A 511 28.37 36.30 -30.55
N THR A 512 28.86 35.87 -29.40
CA THR A 512 30.26 35.44 -29.23
C THR A 512 30.39 33.92 -29.19
N ASN A 513 29.51 33.22 -28.47
CA ASN A 513 29.56 31.76 -28.32
C ASN A 513 28.16 31.18 -28.09
N PHE A 514 28.03 29.85 -28.16
CA PHE A 514 26.92 29.12 -27.56
C PHE A 514 27.40 28.28 -26.38
N VAL A 515 26.57 28.13 -25.36
CA VAL A 515 26.78 27.19 -24.26
C VAL A 515 25.65 26.16 -24.33
N CYS A 516 26.03 24.89 -24.44
CA CYS A 516 25.09 23.78 -24.46
C CYS A 516 25.27 22.92 -23.21
N THR A 517 24.16 22.45 -22.65
CA THR A 517 24.16 21.41 -21.62
C THR A 517 23.26 20.26 -22.04
N GLN A 518 23.67 19.03 -21.74
CA GLN A 518 22.85 17.85 -21.95
C GLN A 518 22.87 16.89 -20.76
N SER A 519 21.75 16.20 -20.58
CA SER A 519 21.59 15.13 -19.60
C SER A 519 20.90 13.93 -20.25
N ASP A 520 21.43 12.72 -20.05
CA ASP A 520 20.81 11.47 -20.49
C ASP A 520 19.59 11.17 -19.61
N ILE A 521 18.41 11.00 -20.22
CA ILE A 521 17.16 10.74 -19.48
C ILE A 521 16.66 9.29 -19.67
N SER A 522 17.51 8.40 -20.20
CA SER A 522 17.15 6.99 -20.47
C SER A 522 16.65 6.27 -19.23
N GLU A 523 17.40 6.35 -18.12
CA GLU A 523 17.03 5.69 -16.86
C GLU A 523 15.71 6.20 -16.30
N ARG A 524 15.48 7.52 -16.41
CA ARG A 524 14.23 8.15 -15.98
C ARG A 524 13.04 7.63 -16.80
N LYS A 525 13.17 7.55 -18.13
CA LYS A 525 12.08 7.04 -18.99
C LYS A 525 11.78 5.57 -18.73
N GLN A 526 12.81 4.73 -18.55
CA GLN A 526 12.63 3.33 -18.18
C GLN A 526 11.97 3.17 -16.81
N ALA A 527 12.32 4.01 -15.84
CA ALA A 527 11.67 4.04 -14.54
C ALA A 527 10.20 4.45 -14.64
N ASP A 528 9.88 5.48 -15.42
CA ASP A 528 8.50 5.96 -15.62
C ASP A 528 7.62 4.87 -16.25
N GLU A 529 8.09 4.20 -17.31
CA GLU A 529 7.37 3.06 -17.93
C GLU A 529 7.15 1.92 -16.94
N LYS A 530 8.17 1.57 -16.16
CA LYS A 530 8.08 0.51 -15.16
C LYS A 530 7.11 0.85 -14.04
N ILE A 531 7.00 2.12 -13.66
CA ILE A 531 6.02 2.55 -12.67
C ILE A 531 4.59 2.45 -13.22
N VAL A 532 4.35 2.86 -14.48
CA VAL A 532 3.05 2.67 -15.13
C VAL A 532 2.68 1.18 -15.14
N GLN A 533 3.64 0.32 -15.50
CA GLN A 533 3.42 -1.12 -15.52
C GLN A 533 3.09 -1.67 -14.12
N LEU A 534 3.82 -1.26 -13.08
CA LEU A 534 3.59 -1.70 -11.69
C LEU A 534 2.28 -1.14 -11.09
N ALA A 535 1.83 0.03 -11.53
CA ALA A 535 0.64 0.69 -11.00
C ALA A 535 -0.66 0.09 -11.57
N TYR A 536 -0.64 -0.37 -12.83
CA TYR A 536 -1.86 -0.74 -13.56
C TYR A 536 -1.90 -2.19 -14.05
N TYR A 537 -0.79 -2.94 -13.99
CA TYR A 537 -0.72 -4.31 -14.47
C TYR A 537 -0.22 -5.27 -13.38
N ASP A 538 -0.68 -6.51 -13.44
CA ASP A 538 -0.19 -7.60 -12.61
C ASP A 538 1.23 -7.99 -13.02
N SER A 539 2.10 -8.16 -12.03
CA SER A 539 3.52 -8.41 -12.27
C SER A 539 3.79 -9.78 -12.90
N LEU A 540 2.94 -10.78 -12.63
CA LEU A 540 3.09 -12.15 -13.09
C LEU A 540 2.48 -12.36 -14.48
N THR A 541 1.20 -12.04 -14.66
CA THR A 541 0.45 -12.32 -15.90
C THR A 541 0.51 -11.19 -16.91
N LYS A 542 0.97 -9.99 -16.51
CA LYS A 542 0.95 -8.75 -17.31
C LYS A 542 -0.45 -8.28 -17.72
N LEU A 543 -1.50 -8.88 -17.16
CA LEU A 543 -2.87 -8.40 -17.32
C LEU A 543 -3.11 -7.12 -16.52
N PRO A 544 -4.09 -6.29 -16.89
CA PRO A 544 -4.67 -5.29 -16.00
C PRO A 544 -4.85 -5.79 -14.57
N ASN A 545 -4.43 -4.98 -13.59
CA ASN A 545 -4.68 -5.26 -12.18
C ASN A 545 -6.05 -4.71 -11.75
N ARG A 546 -6.43 -4.93 -10.49
CA ARG A 546 -7.68 -4.42 -9.91
C ARG A 546 -7.92 -2.93 -10.16
N ARG A 547 -6.87 -2.11 -10.13
CA ARG A 547 -6.97 -0.66 -10.30
C ARG A 547 -7.34 -0.28 -11.73
N LEU A 548 -6.68 -0.88 -12.73
CA LEU A 548 -6.99 -0.63 -14.14
C LEU A 548 -8.38 -1.18 -14.51
N LEU A 549 -8.76 -2.35 -13.99
CA LEU A 549 -10.11 -2.88 -14.17
C LEU A 549 -11.17 -1.90 -13.63
N HIS A 550 -10.97 -1.39 -12.42
CA HIS A 550 -11.92 -0.46 -11.79
C HIS A 550 -12.15 0.79 -12.64
N ASP A 551 -11.08 1.37 -13.18
CA ASP A 551 -11.13 2.49 -14.12
C ASP A 551 -11.93 2.13 -15.39
N ARG A 552 -11.68 0.95 -15.96
CA ARG A 552 -12.40 0.45 -17.15
C ARG A 552 -13.89 0.21 -16.89
N VAL A 553 -14.25 -0.34 -15.73
CA VAL A 553 -15.66 -0.53 -15.37
C VAL A 553 -16.36 0.81 -15.16
N GLN A 554 -15.72 1.77 -14.47
CA GLN A 554 -16.27 3.13 -14.33
C GLN A 554 -16.46 3.81 -15.69
N HIS A 555 -15.51 3.62 -16.61
CA HIS A 555 -15.63 4.10 -17.98
C HIS A 555 -16.83 3.48 -18.69
N CYS A 556 -16.99 2.16 -18.61
CA CYS A 556 -18.11 1.43 -19.19
C CYS A 556 -19.48 1.90 -18.64
N LEU A 557 -19.59 2.07 -17.32
CA LEU A 557 -20.80 2.60 -16.67
C LEU A 557 -21.13 4.03 -17.12
N GLY A 558 -20.10 4.88 -17.27
CA GLY A 558 -20.27 6.24 -17.79
C GLY A 558 -20.69 6.30 -19.26
N LEU A 559 -20.27 5.32 -20.07
CA LEU A 559 -20.70 5.17 -21.47
C LEU A 559 -22.13 4.64 -21.59
N HIS A 560 -22.53 3.71 -20.71
CA HIS A 560 -23.90 3.19 -20.66
C HIS A 560 -24.91 4.31 -20.50
N GLY A 561 -24.72 5.20 -19.51
CA GLY A 561 -25.63 6.33 -19.24
C GLY A 561 -25.80 7.32 -20.41
N ARG A 562 -24.94 7.25 -21.45
CA ARG A 562 -25.04 8.08 -22.66
C ARG A 562 -25.52 7.34 -23.90
N THR A 563 -25.27 6.04 -23.99
CA THR A 563 -25.47 5.24 -25.22
C THR A 563 -26.53 4.15 -25.10
N GLY A 564 -26.98 3.85 -23.88
CA GLY A 564 -27.89 2.73 -23.59
C GLY A 564 -27.27 1.35 -23.76
N ARG A 565 -25.96 1.26 -24.06
CA ARG A 565 -25.28 -0.03 -24.29
C ARG A 565 -24.90 -0.70 -22.98
N THR A 566 -25.39 -1.92 -22.79
CA THR A 566 -25.11 -2.77 -21.62
C THR A 566 -23.79 -3.53 -21.77
N GLY A 567 -23.14 -3.80 -20.64
CA GLY A 567 -21.94 -4.62 -20.55
C GLY A 567 -22.12 -5.78 -19.57
N ALA A 568 -21.12 -6.64 -19.45
CA ALA A 568 -21.12 -7.72 -18.47
C ALA A 568 -19.75 -7.88 -17.81
N LEU A 569 -19.76 -8.30 -16.55
CA LEU A 569 -18.56 -8.70 -15.81
C LEU A 569 -18.64 -10.20 -15.52
N LEU A 570 -17.58 -10.91 -15.88
CA LEU A 570 -17.39 -12.32 -15.59
C LEU A 570 -16.29 -12.43 -14.52
N PHE A 571 -16.60 -13.01 -13.38
CA PHE A 571 -15.69 -13.31 -12.28
C PHE A 571 -15.30 -14.77 -12.38
N LEU A 572 -14.00 -15.05 -12.39
CA LEU A 572 -13.46 -16.38 -12.58
C LEU A 572 -12.51 -16.70 -11.44
N ASP A 573 -12.63 -17.91 -10.92
CA ASP A 573 -11.71 -18.45 -9.92
C ASP A 573 -11.34 -19.88 -10.29
N MET A 574 -10.05 -20.19 -10.15
CA MET A 574 -9.49 -21.49 -10.52
C MET A 574 -9.82 -22.52 -9.43
N ASP A 575 -10.54 -23.57 -9.82
CA ASP A 575 -10.95 -24.60 -8.89
C ASP A 575 -9.73 -25.35 -8.32
N ASN A 576 -9.69 -25.49 -6.99
CA ASN A 576 -8.66 -26.24 -6.26
C ASN A 576 -7.21 -25.75 -6.51
N PHE A 577 -7.03 -24.48 -6.88
CA PHE A 577 -5.70 -23.90 -7.11
C PHE A 577 -4.80 -23.95 -5.87
N LYS A 578 -5.39 -23.81 -4.67
CA LYS A 578 -4.66 -23.95 -3.41
C LYS A 578 -4.05 -25.34 -3.25
N ASP A 579 -4.81 -26.40 -3.54
CA ASP A 579 -4.34 -27.78 -3.44
C ASP A 579 -3.19 -28.04 -4.41
N LEU A 580 -3.20 -27.42 -5.60
CA LEU A 580 -2.08 -27.45 -6.54
C LEU A 580 -0.84 -26.80 -5.95
N ASN A 581 -0.96 -25.60 -5.36
CA ASN A 581 0.17 -24.92 -4.73
C ASN A 581 0.72 -25.70 -3.54
N ASP A 582 -0.14 -26.24 -2.69
CA ASP A 582 0.25 -27.00 -1.51
C ASP A 582 0.94 -28.33 -1.87
N SER A 583 0.55 -28.95 -3.00
CA SER A 583 1.10 -30.23 -3.46
C SER A 583 2.32 -30.12 -4.39
N ARG A 584 2.41 -29.05 -5.21
CA ARG A 584 3.43 -28.90 -6.28
C ARG A 584 4.27 -27.64 -6.17
N GLY A 585 3.95 -26.74 -5.24
CA GLY A 585 4.67 -25.50 -4.98
C GLY A 585 4.23 -24.34 -5.85
N HIS A 586 4.50 -23.13 -5.38
CA HIS A 586 4.05 -21.88 -6.01
C HIS A 586 4.56 -21.63 -7.44
N ALA A 587 5.74 -22.15 -7.80
CA ALA A 587 6.28 -21.97 -9.15
C ALA A 587 5.42 -22.65 -10.23
N VAL A 588 4.83 -23.81 -9.91
CA VAL A 588 3.90 -24.52 -10.80
C VAL A 588 2.58 -23.75 -10.90
N GLY A 589 2.09 -23.22 -9.77
CA GLY A 589 0.91 -22.35 -9.76
C GLY A 589 1.10 -21.08 -10.60
N ASP A 590 2.26 -20.44 -10.51
CA ASP A 590 2.59 -19.26 -11.31
C ASP A 590 2.57 -19.54 -12.82
N GLN A 591 3.13 -20.67 -13.24
CA GLN A 591 3.10 -21.11 -14.65
C GLN A 591 1.67 -21.41 -15.13
N LEU A 592 0.85 -22.04 -14.29
CA LEU A 592 -0.57 -22.26 -14.59
C LEU A 592 -1.28 -20.93 -14.81
N LEU A 593 -1.12 -19.97 -13.91
CA LEU A 593 -1.76 -18.66 -14.00
C LEU A 593 -1.35 -17.87 -15.24
N GLN A 594 -0.10 -17.97 -15.66
CA GLN A 594 0.38 -17.37 -16.92
C GLN A 594 -0.31 -18.00 -18.14
N GLN A 595 -0.47 -19.33 -18.18
CA GLN A 595 -1.17 -20.00 -19.27
C GLN A 595 -2.68 -19.75 -19.25
N VAL A 596 -3.30 -19.67 -18.07
CA VAL A 596 -4.70 -19.27 -17.90
C VAL A 596 -4.90 -17.87 -18.49
N ALA A 597 -4.06 -16.90 -18.11
CA ALA A 597 -4.11 -15.54 -18.65
C ALA A 597 -4.05 -15.52 -20.20
N ALA A 598 -3.14 -16.30 -20.79
CA ALA A 598 -3.03 -16.41 -22.25
C ALA A 598 -4.28 -17.00 -22.90
N ARG A 599 -4.88 -18.05 -22.30
CA ARG A 599 -6.12 -18.65 -22.80
C ARG A 599 -7.32 -17.71 -22.67
N LEU A 600 -7.41 -16.95 -21.58
CA LEU A 600 -8.46 -15.95 -21.39
C LEU A 600 -8.38 -14.85 -22.45
N LEU A 601 -7.19 -14.30 -22.71
CA LEU A 601 -6.99 -13.30 -23.76
C LEU A 601 -7.37 -13.83 -25.16
N ALA A 602 -7.10 -15.10 -25.46
CA ALA A 602 -7.52 -15.73 -26.71
C ALA A 602 -9.04 -15.98 -26.81
N CYS A 603 -9.74 -16.00 -25.67
CA CYS A 603 -11.19 -16.15 -25.63
C CYS A 603 -11.92 -14.83 -25.88
N THR A 604 -11.31 -13.70 -25.55
CA THR A 604 -11.89 -12.35 -25.59
C THR A 604 -11.47 -11.54 -26.83
N ARG A 605 -12.12 -10.39 -27.05
CA ARG A 605 -11.76 -9.43 -28.12
C ARG A 605 -10.86 -8.32 -27.59
N ASP A 606 -10.23 -7.55 -28.48
CA ASP A 606 -9.38 -6.41 -28.11
C ASP A 606 -10.13 -5.29 -27.35
N THR A 607 -11.45 -5.23 -27.49
CA THR A 607 -12.31 -4.28 -26.75
C THR A 607 -12.63 -4.74 -25.34
N ASP A 608 -12.49 -6.03 -25.06
CA ASP A 608 -12.77 -6.60 -23.75
C ASP A 608 -11.54 -6.45 -22.86
N THR A 609 -11.75 -6.31 -21.56
CA THR A 609 -10.65 -6.19 -20.59
C THR A 609 -10.57 -7.47 -19.75
N VAL A 610 -9.48 -8.22 -19.88
CA VAL A 610 -9.16 -9.33 -18.98
C VAL A 610 -8.23 -8.80 -17.88
N ALA A 611 -8.60 -8.99 -16.62
CA ALA A 611 -7.84 -8.52 -15.47
C ALA A 611 -7.58 -9.65 -14.48
N ARG A 612 -6.51 -9.54 -13.69
CA ARG A 612 -6.25 -10.40 -12.53
C ARG A 612 -6.34 -9.57 -11.26
N LEU A 613 -7.20 -9.97 -10.32
CA LEU A 613 -7.39 -9.22 -9.07
C LEU A 613 -6.35 -9.58 -8.02
N GLY A 614 -5.88 -10.83 -8.05
CA GLY A 614 -4.92 -11.40 -7.10
C GLY A 614 -5.16 -12.90 -6.97
N GLY A 615 -4.18 -13.65 -6.47
CA GLY A 615 -4.31 -15.10 -6.31
C GLY A 615 -4.70 -15.79 -7.62
N ASP A 616 -5.77 -16.57 -7.58
CA ASP A 616 -6.40 -17.30 -8.67
C ASP A 616 -7.63 -16.59 -9.28
N GLU A 617 -7.90 -15.34 -8.90
CA GLU A 617 -9.07 -14.59 -9.34
C GLU A 617 -8.80 -13.75 -10.58
N PHE A 618 -9.59 -13.98 -11.62
CA PHE A 618 -9.62 -13.19 -12.85
C PHE A 618 -10.99 -12.54 -13.03
N VAL A 619 -11.02 -11.36 -13.64
CA VAL A 619 -12.27 -10.70 -14.03
C VAL A 619 -12.18 -10.26 -15.48
N ILE A 620 -13.25 -10.49 -16.23
CA ILE A 620 -13.38 -10.07 -17.61
C ILE A 620 -14.52 -9.08 -17.71
N LEU A 621 -14.22 -7.88 -18.22
CA LEU A 621 -15.22 -6.89 -18.62
C LEU A 621 -15.47 -7.04 -20.12
N LEU A 622 -16.71 -7.35 -20.48
CA LEU A 622 -17.20 -7.36 -21.86
C LEU A 622 -17.80 -6.00 -22.18
N GLU A 623 -17.13 -5.23 -23.04
CA GLU A 623 -17.58 -3.90 -23.43
C GLU A 623 -18.58 -4.00 -24.61
N SER A 624 -19.78 -3.39 -24.44
CA SER A 624 -20.83 -3.29 -25.46
C SER A 624 -21.38 -4.63 -25.97
N SER A 625 -22.31 -5.21 -25.21
CA SER A 625 -22.89 -6.54 -25.49
C SER A 625 -24.27 -6.52 -26.18
N GLY A 626 -24.88 -5.34 -26.38
CA GLY A 626 -26.20 -5.21 -27.02
C GLY A 626 -26.86 -3.86 -26.76
N VAL A 627 -28.06 -3.66 -27.32
CA VAL A 627 -28.93 -2.51 -26.99
C VAL A 627 -29.89 -2.87 -25.85
N ASP A 628 -30.04 -4.16 -25.53
CA ASP A 628 -30.96 -4.70 -24.52
C ASP A 628 -30.27 -5.72 -23.59
N GLU A 629 -30.88 -6.02 -22.44
CA GLU A 629 -30.37 -6.92 -21.40
C GLU A 629 -30.20 -8.37 -21.92
N HIS A 630 -31.12 -8.83 -22.77
CA HIS A 630 -31.11 -10.19 -23.31
C HIS A 630 -29.86 -10.47 -24.16
N ASP A 631 -29.52 -9.54 -25.05
CA ASP A 631 -28.34 -9.64 -25.92
C ASP A 631 -27.06 -9.69 -25.08
N ALA A 632 -26.99 -8.85 -24.04
CA ALA A 632 -25.84 -8.81 -23.15
C ALA A 632 -25.66 -10.11 -22.37
N ARG A 633 -26.77 -10.68 -21.90
CA ARG A 633 -26.78 -11.98 -21.23
C ARG A 633 -26.30 -13.09 -22.16
N GLN A 634 -26.85 -13.18 -23.37
CA GLN A 634 -26.48 -14.21 -24.35
C GLN A 634 -25.01 -14.10 -24.77
N HIS A 635 -24.50 -12.88 -24.94
CA HIS A 635 -23.09 -12.66 -25.25
C HIS A 635 -22.17 -13.11 -24.11
N ALA A 636 -22.49 -12.73 -22.88
CA ALA A 636 -21.73 -13.14 -21.70
C ALA A 636 -21.73 -14.66 -21.49
N GLU A 637 -22.88 -15.31 -21.73
CA GLU A 637 -23.00 -16.77 -21.68
C GLU A 637 -22.12 -17.44 -22.74
N THR A 638 -22.15 -16.96 -23.98
CA THR A 638 -21.32 -17.48 -25.08
C THR A 638 -19.83 -17.36 -24.77
N VAL A 639 -19.38 -16.21 -24.26
CA VAL A 639 -17.97 -16.00 -23.90
C VAL A 639 -17.58 -16.86 -22.69
N GLY A 640 -18.45 -16.95 -21.68
CA GLY A 640 -18.22 -17.77 -20.50
C GLY A 640 -18.11 -19.27 -20.80
N GLU A 641 -18.98 -19.81 -21.65
CA GLU A 641 -18.90 -21.20 -22.11
C GLU A 641 -17.62 -21.47 -22.92
N LYS A 642 -17.23 -20.52 -23.77
CA LYS A 642 -15.96 -20.59 -24.52
C LYS A 642 -14.77 -20.67 -23.57
N ILE A 643 -14.78 -19.87 -22.50
CA ILE A 643 -13.72 -19.88 -21.47
C ILE A 643 -13.70 -21.20 -20.72
N LEU A 644 -14.85 -21.71 -20.25
CA LEU A 644 -14.94 -23.01 -19.57
C LEU A 644 -14.37 -24.14 -20.44
N CYS A 645 -14.69 -24.14 -21.74
CA CYS A 645 -14.15 -25.10 -22.69
C CYS A 645 -12.63 -24.97 -22.87
N ALA A 646 -12.13 -23.75 -23.02
CA ALA A 646 -10.70 -23.48 -23.21
C ALA A 646 -9.85 -23.86 -21.98
N LEU A 647 -10.36 -23.61 -20.77
CA LEU A 647 -9.67 -23.92 -19.52
C LEU A 647 -9.75 -25.41 -19.14
N ARG A 648 -10.74 -26.16 -19.64
CA ARG A 648 -10.85 -27.61 -19.44
C ARG A 648 -9.74 -28.42 -20.14
N ASN A 649 -9.14 -27.87 -21.19
CA ASN A 649 -8.01 -28.52 -21.86
C ASN A 649 -6.80 -28.63 -20.92
N PRO A 650 -6.02 -29.72 -20.97
CA PRO A 650 -4.85 -29.89 -20.10
C PRO A 650 -3.81 -28.78 -20.31
N PHE A 651 -3.12 -28.40 -19.24
CA PHE A 651 -2.01 -27.46 -19.21
C PHE A 651 -0.70 -28.22 -19.16
N ASP A 652 0.23 -27.92 -20.06
CA ASP A 652 1.58 -28.48 -20.02
C ASP A 652 2.45 -27.61 -19.11
N ILE A 653 2.79 -28.12 -17.93
CA ILE A 653 3.61 -27.41 -16.95
C ILE A 653 4.86 -28.24 -16.69
N GLY A 654 5.97 -27.85 -17.31
CA GLY A 654 7.24 -28.56 -17.16
C GLY A 654 7.25 -29.99 -17.73
N GLY A 655 6.44 -30.26 -18.78
CA GLY A 655 6.35 -31.58 -19.43
C GLY A 655 5.36 -32.54 -18.76
N VAL A 656 4.55 -32.05 -17.81
CA VAL A 656 3.48 -32.82 -17.14
C VAL A 656 2.14 -32.20 -17.47
N GLU A 657 1.18 -33.02 -17.89
CA GLU A 657 -0.19 -32.57 -18.14
C GLU A 657 -0.96 -32.37 -16.83
N HIS A 658 -1.48 -31.16 -16.64
CA HIS A 658 -2.30 -30.77 -15.51
C HIS A 658 -3.71 -30.41 -15.96
N HIS A 659 -4.73 -30.96 -15.31
CA HIS A 659 -6.11 -30.58 -15.54
C HIS A 659 -6.53 -29.56 -14.49
N ALA A 660 -7.10 -28.44 -14.93
CA ALA A 660 -7.70 -27.45 -14.06
C ALA A 660 -9.08 -27.08 -14.60
N SER A 661 -9.97 -26.64 -13.72
CA SER A 661 -11.26 -26.06 -14.09
C SER A 661 -11.40 -24.69 -13.44
N CYS A 662 -12.44 -23.96 -13.81
CA CYS A 662 -12.77 -22.69 -13.17
C CYS A 662 -14.27 -22.58 -12.94
N SER A 663 -14.63 -21.80 -11.94
CA SER A 663 -16.02 -21.43 -11.66
C SER A 663 -16.24 -19.98 -12.07
N ILE A 664 -17.32 -19.70 -12.82
CA ILE A 664 -17.60 -18.37 -13.39
C ILE A 664 -18.89 -17.78 -12.82
N GLY A 665 -18.79 -16.59 -12.22
CA GLY A 665 -19.93 -15.73 -11.86
C GLY A 665 -20.13 -14.61 -12.86
N VAL A 666 -21.37 -14.29 -13.22
CA VAL A 666 -21.68 -13.24 -14.20
C VAL A 666 -22.63 -12.21 -13.63
N THR A 667 -22.30 -10.93 -13.77
CA THR A 667 -23.21 -9.81 -13.49
C THR A 667 -23.32 -8.91 -14.72
N LEU A 668 -24.54 -8.40 -14.98
CA LEU A 668 -24.79 -7.44 -16.05
C LEU A 668 -24.63 -6.01 -15.52
N CYS A 669 -24.12 -5.12 -16.37
CA CYS A 669 -23.97 -3.70 -16.09
C CYS A 669 -25.16 -2.94 -16.69
N LEU A 670 -26.19 -2.64 -15.89
CA LEU A 670 -27.47 -2.06 -16.34
C LEU A 670 -27.63 -0.55 -16.02
N GLY A 671 -26.64 0.05 -15.37
CA GLY A 671 -26.31 1.48 -15.46
C GLY A 671 -27.25 2.52 -14.83
N GLU A 672 -28.40 2.17 -14.25
CA GLU A 672 -29.25 3.15 -13.55
C GLU A 672 -29.08 3.18 -12.01
N LYS A 673 -28.53 2.12 -11.38
CA LYS A 673 -28.33 2.05 -9.91
C LYS A 673 -27.06 1.34 -9.45
N ASP A 674 -26.27 0.82 -10.38
CA ASP A 674 -25.16 -0.06 -10.05
C ASP A 674 -23.90 0.76 -9.72
N GLY A 675 -23.52 0.76 -8.45
CA GLY A 675 -22.18 1.17 -8.02
C GLY A 675 -21.17 0.06 -8.37
N LEU A 676 -19.92 0.46 -8.59
CA LEU A 676 -18.85 -0.50 -8.91
C LEU A 676 -18.71 -1.59 -7.84
N ASP A 677 -18.69 -1.21 -6.57
CA ASP A 677 -18.63 -2.15 -5.45
C ASP A 677 -19.78 -3.15 -5.46
N ASP A 678 -20.97 -2.74 -5.90
CA ASP A 678 -22.13 -3.62 -5.97
C ASP A 678 -22.00 -4.62 -7.12
N LEU A 679 -21.52 -4.20 -8.30
CA LEU A 679 -21.22 -5.13 -9.39
C LEU A 679 -20.14 -6.14 -9.00
N MET A 680 -19.09 -5.69 -8.31
CA MET A 680 -18.05 -6.58 -7.82
C MET A 680 -18.62 -7.62 -6.85
N ARG A 681 -19.44 -7.17 -5.89
CA ARG A 681 -20.11 -8.04 -4.91
C ARG A 681 -21.05 -9.06 -5.56
N ARG A 682 -21.88 -8.64 -6.52
CA ARG A 682 -22.81 -9.51 -7.25
C ARG A 682 -22.08 -10.57 -8.08
N GLY A 683 -20.98 -10.17 -8.72
CA GLY A 683 -20.12 -11.06 -9.49
C GLY A 683 -19.48 -12.16 -8.63
N ASP A 684 -18.88 -11.77 -7.49
CA ASP A 684 -18.31 -12.71 -6.51
C ASP A 684 -19.36 -13.69 -5.98
N LEU A 685 -20.56 -13.20 -5.66
CA LEU A 685 -21.65 -14.04 -5.16
C LEU A 685 -22.07 -15.09 -6.19
N ALA A 686 -22.22 -14.69 -7.45
CA ALA A 686 -22.55 -15.61 -8.53
C ALA A 686 -21.44 -16.65 -8.77
N MET A 687 -20.18 -16.25 -8.64
CA MET A 687 -19.02 -17.13 -8.78
C MET A 687 -18.96 -18.14 -7.62
N TYR A 688 -19.25 -17.69 -6.41
CA TYR A 688 -19.37 -18.55 -5.25
C TYR A 688 -20.47 -19.60 -5.42
N GLU A 689 -21.62 -19.21 -5.95
CA GLU A 689 -22.70 -20.16 -6.27
C GLU A 689 -22.32 -21.14 -7.38
N ALA A 690 -21.54 -20.72 -8.37
CA ALA A 690 -20.96 -21.65 -9.36
C ALA A 690 -20.05 -22.69 -8.69
N LYS A 691 -19.22 -22.31 -7.72
CA LYS A 691 -18.39 -23.26 -6.96
C LYS A 691 -19.23 -24.27 -6.16
N ARG A 692 -20.34 -23.83 -5.57
CA ARG A 692 -21.24 -24.71 -4.79
C ARG A 692 -21.98 -25.69 -5.67
N HIS A 693 -22.39 -25.29 -6.87
CA HIS A 693 -23.11 -26.14 -7.82
C HIS A 693 -22.21 -27.09 -8.63
N GLY A 694 -21.18 -27.64 -7.99
CA GLY A 694 -20.31 -28.65 -8.58
C GLY A 694 -19.07 -28.12 -9.29
N ARG A 695 -18.79 -26.81 -9.22
CA ARG A 695 -17.65 -26.14 -9.90
C ARG A 695 -17.69 -26.30 -11.43
N ASN A 696 -16.69 -25.82 -12.16
CA ASN A 696 -16.58 -25.96 -13.62
C ASN A 696 -17.86 -25.54 -14.38
N THR A 697 -18.51 -24.48 -13.89
CA THR A 697 -19.82 -24.01 -14.38
C THR A 697 -19.90 -22.49 -14.35
N LEU A 698 -20.92 -21.97 -15.02
CA LEU A 698 -21.24 -20.55 -15.07
C LEU A 698 -22.58 -20.29 -14.39
N ARG A 699 -22.65 -19.23 -13.60
CA ARG A 699 -23.88 -18.75 -12.96
C ARG A 699 -24.02 -17.24 -13.12
N PHE A 700 -25.20 -16.82 -13.52
CA PHE A 700 -25.58 -15.41 -13.48
C PHE A 700 -26.05 -15.04 -12.08
N PHE A 701 -25.71 -13.84 -11.65
CA PHE A 701 -26.26 -13.26 -10.43
C PHE A 701 -27.79 -13.23 -10.49
N HIS A 702 -28.41 -13.69 -9.41
CA HIS A 702 -29.84 -13.57 -9.17
C HIS A 702 -30.07 -13.04 -7.76
N PRO A 703 -31.01 -12.10 -7.50
CA PRO A 703 -31.22 -11.52 -6.18
C PRO A 703 -31.47 -12.55 -5.06
N SER A 704 -32.05 -13.71 -5.37
CA SER A 704 -32.25 -14.79 -4.39
C SER A 704 -30.94 -15.34 -3.80
N MET A 705 -29.82 -15.20 -4.50
CA MET A 705 -28.51 -15.65 -4.02
C MET A 705 -28.06 -14.87 -2.78
N GLU A 706 -28.38 -13.57 -2.69
CA GLU A 706 -28.06 -12.75 -1.51
C GLU A 706 -28.82 -13.23 -0.28
N THR A 707 -30.10 -13.54 -0.46
CA THR A 707 -30.96 -14.08 0.59
C THR A 707 -30.47 -15.44 1.05
N GLU A 708 -30.03 -16.31 0.14
CA GLU A 708 -29.54 -17.65 0.48
C GLU A 708 -28.24 -17.59 1.29
N VAL A 709 -27.27 -16.77 0.88
CA VAL A 709 -26.01 -16.60 1.62
C VAL A 709 -26.24 -16.00 3.00
N THR A 710 -27.10 -15.00 3.10
CA THR A 710 -27.46 -14.39 4.40
C THR A 710 -28.15 -15.42 5.30
N SER A 711 -29.17 -16.12 4.79
CA SER A 711 -29.90 -17.15 5.53
C SER A 711 -28.98 -18.28 6.01
N ARG A 712 -27.95 -18.63 5.22
CA ARG A 712 -26.97 -19.64 5.60
C ARG A 712 -26.05 -19.20 6.73
N ILE A 713 -25.56 -17.96 6.70
CA ILE A 713 -24.74 -17.40 7.79
C ILE A 713 -25.55 -17.34 9.09
N GLU A 714 -26.83 -16.96 8.99
CA GLU A 714 -27.77 -16.99 10.10
C GLU A 714 -27.92 -18.42 10.65
N ILE A 715 -28.25 -19.40 9.80
CA ILE A 715 -28.41 -20.80 10.21
C ILE A 715 -27.12 -21.34 10.83
N GLU A 716 -25.94 -21.05 10.27
CA GLU A 716 -24.67 -21.51 10.85
C GLU A 716 -24.45 -20.95 12.26
N THR A 717 -24.74 -19.65 12.44
CA THR A 717 -24.63 -18.98 13.75
C THR A 717 -25.63 -19.57 14.74
N GLU A 718 -26.87 -19.75 14.31
CA GLU A 718 -27.95 -20.35 15.09
C GLU A 718 -27.65 -21.82 15.45
N LEU A 719 -27.04 -22.61 14.56
CA LEU A 719 -26.65 -24.00 14.81
C LEU A 719 -25.61 -24.12 15.95
N ARG A 720 -24.63 -23.21 16.00
CA ARG A 720 -23.67 -23.18 17.12
C ARG A 720 -24.38 -22.92 18.45
N ALA A 721 -25.31 -21.97 18.46
CA ALA A 721 -26.12 -21.68 19.64
C ALA A 721 -27.04 -22.85 20.00
N ALA A 722 -27.64 -23.52 19.01
CA ALA A 722 -28.54 -24.65 19.22
C ALA A 722 -27.86 -25.84 19.89
N LEU A 723 -26.60 -26.14 19.53
CA LEU A 723 -25.78 -27.17 20.16
C LEU A 723 -25.52 -26.88 21.64
N GLN A 724 -25.36 -25.61 22.01
CA GLN A 724 -25.12 -25.19 23.40
C GLN A 724 -26.41 -25.15 24.24
N HIS A 725 -27.53 -24.80 23.62
CA HIS A 725 -28.82 -24.63 24.30
C HIS A 725 -29.73 -25.87 24.25
N ALA A 726 -29.20 -27.03 23.87
CA ALA A 726 -29.93 -28.31 23.80
C ALA A 726 -31.23 -28.23 22.97
N GLN A 727 -31.17 -27.58 21.80
CA GLN A 727 -32.33 -27.39 20.92
C GLN A 727 -32.52 -28.53 19.90
N PHE A 728 -31.67 -29.55 19.91
CA PHE A 728 -31.82 -30.72 19.06
C PHE A 728 -32.60 -31.81 19.79
N VAL A 729 -33.43 -32.53 19.03
CA VAL A 729 -34.14 -33.73 19.49
C VAL A 729 -34.02 -34.83 18.44
N LEU A 730 -34.17 -36.08 18.86
CA LEU A 730 -34.26 -37.22 17.95
C LEU A 730 -35.72 -37.60 17.78
N HIS A 731 -36.14 -37.69 16.52
CA HIS A 731 -37.33 -38.43 16.14
C HIS A 731 -36.89 -39.80 15.60
N TYR A 732 -37.80 -40.76 15.62
CA TYR A 732 -37.53 -42.14 15.27
C TYR A 732 -38.55 -42.58 14.23
N GLN A 733 -38.06 -43.14 13.14
CA GLN A 733 -38.91 -43.73 12.11
C GLN A 733 -38.84 -45.25 12.20
N GLY A 734 -39.99 -45.89 12.33
CA GLY A 734 -40.07 -47.34 12.48
C GLY A 734 -39.62 -48.12 11.25
N GLN A 735 -38.87 -49.20 11.48
CA GLN A 735 -38.47 -50.20 10.48
C GLN A 735 -39.23 -51.50 10.74
N VAL A 736 -39.91 -52.02 9.72
CA VAL A 736 -40.76 -53.22 9.83
C VAL A 736 -40.20 -54.39 9.02
N ASP A 737 -40.48 -55.61 9.48
CA ASP A 737 -40.18 -56.84 8.74
C ASP A 737 -41.32 -57.27 7.79
N GLY A 738 -41.14 -58.43 7.15
CA GLY A 738 -42.07 -59.05 6.22
C GLY A 738 -43.48 -59.29 6.78
N ASP A 739 -43.58 -59.49 8.09
CA ASP A 739 -44.83 -59.72 8.82
C ASP A 739 -45.48 -58.41 9.30
N GLY A 740 -44.84 -57.27 9.06
CA GLY A 740 -45.28 -55.95 9.49
C GLY A 740 -44.96 -55.65 10.96
N ILE A 741 -44.09 -56.44 11.58
CA ILE A 741 -43.68 -56.25 12.98
C ILE A 741 -42.57 -55.21 13.03
N LEU A 742 -42.65 -54.29 14.00
CA LEU A 742 -41.63 -53.29 14.23
C LEU A 742 -40.35 -53.96 14.80
N THR A 743 -39.26 -53.91 14.04
CA THR A 743 -37.97 -54.55 14.38
C THR A 743 -36.91 -53.56 14.85
N GLY A 744 -37.13 -52.27 14.62
CA GLY A 744 -36.21 -51.22 14.98
C GLY A 744 -36.68 -49.86 14.52
N ALA A 745 -35.76 -48.89 14.57
CA ALA A 745 -36.01 -47.55 14.06
C ALA A 745 -34.73 -46.88 13.54
N GLU A 746 -34.92 -45.90 12.68
CA GLU A 746 -33.88 -44.95 12.30
C GLU A 746 -33.99 -43.68 13.14
N ALA A 747 -32.88 -43.26 13.76
CA ALA A 747 -32.76 -42.04 14.53
C ALA A 747 -32.51 -40.85 13.61
N LEU A 748 -33.48 -39.94 13.57
CA LEU A 748 -33.51 -38.79 12.69
C LEU A 748 -33.49 -37.50 13.50
N VAL A 749 -32.38 -36.76 13.39
CA VAL A 749 -32.22 -35.50 14.10
C VAL A 749 -33.23 -34.44 13.63
N ARG A 750 -33.77 -33.69 14.58
CA ARG A 750 -34.65 -32.54 14.37
C ARG A 750 -34.16 -31.37 15.20
N TRP A 751 -34.33 -30.17 14.67
CA TRP A 751 -33.96 -28.95 15.37
C TRP A 751 -35.22 -28.20 15.83
N GLN A 752 -35.42 -28.10 17.13
CA GLN A 752 -36.48 -27.31 17.74
C GLN A 752 -36.06 -25.83 17.78
N HIS A 753 -36.24 -25.16 16.66
CA HIS A 753 -35.90 -23.75 16.53
C HIS A 753 -36.95 -22.86 17.23
N PRO A 754 -36.54 -21.86 18.05
CA PRO A 754 -37.48 -21.01 18.80
C PRO A 754 -38.53 -20.29 17.94
N THR A 755 -38.13 -19.77 16.77
CA THR A 755 -39.02 -19.07 15.83
C THR A 755 -39.50 -19.92 14.65
N ARG A 756 -38.67 -20.82 14.10
CA ARG A 756 -39.01 -21.65 12.91
C ARG A 756 -39.72 -22.96 13.25
N GLY A 757 -39.89 -23.29 14.53
CA GLY A 757 -40.49 -24.56 14.96
C GLY A 757 -39.56 -25.75 14.71
N LEU A 758 -40.13 -26.91 14.37
CA LEU A 758 -39.36 -28.14 14.16
C LEU A 758 -38.78 -28.18 12.73
N VAL A 759 -37.47 -27.95 12.62
CA VAL A 759 -36.73 -27.96 11.34
C VAL A 759 -36.17 -29.37 11.09
N GLY A 760 -36.40 -29.89 9.89
CA GLY A 760 -35.87 -31.19 9.44
C GLY A 760 -34.41 -31.13 8.97
N PRO A 761 -33.74 -32.28 8.81
CA PRO A 761 -32.31 -32.38 8.50
C PRO A 761 -31.93 -31.68 7.19
N GLY A 762 -32.79 -31.73 6.16
CA GLY A 762 -32.57 -31.03 4.89
C GLY A 762 -32.44 -29.51 5.02
N GLY A 763 -32.88 -28.91 6.13
CA GLY A 763 -32.75 -27.48 6.39
C GLY A 763 -31.40 -27.05 6.98
N PHE A 764 -30.59 -27.99 7.51
CA PHE A 764 -29.38 -27.60 8.26
C PHE A 764 -28.18 -28.55 8.16
N ILE A 765 -28.35 -29.81 7.76
CA ILE A 765 -27.24 -30.79 7.72
C ILE A 765 -26.13 -30.36 6.75
N ALA A 766 -26.47 -29.94 5.53
CA ALA A 766 -25.47 -29.46 4.57
C ALA A 766 -24.66 -28.25 5.09
N ILE A 767 -25.29 -27.40 5.90
CA ILE A 767 -24.63 -26.25 6.54
C ILE A 767 -23.73 -26.73 7.68
N ALA A 768 -24.18 -27.70 8.48
CA ALA A 768 -23.37 -28.31 9.52
C ALA A 768 -22.13 -29.03 8.96
N GLU A 769 -22.24 -29.70 7.82
CA GLU A 769 -21.12 -30.40 7.17
C GLU A 769 -20.05 -29.44 6.66
N THR A 770 -20.47 -28.40 5.94
CA THR A 770 -19.55 -27.39 5.39
C THR A 770 -18.88 -26.56 6.49
N SER A 771 -19.60 -26.20 7.55
CA SER A 771 -19.06 -25.47 8.72
C SER A 771 -18.25 -26.35 9.68
N GLY A 772 -18.34 -27.68 9.57
CA GLY A 772 -17.71 -28.63 10.49
C GLY A 772 -18.49 -28.87 11.80
N LEU A 773 -19.63 -28.22 11.98
CA LEU A 773 -20.54 -28.45 13.11
C LEU A 773 -21.21 -29.83 13.08
N ILE A 774 -21.13 -30.55 11.95
CA ILE A 774 -21.65 -31.91 11.85
C ILE A 774 -20.95 -32.88 12.82
N VAL A 775 -19.68 -32.65 13.16
CA VAL A 775 -18.93 -33.51 14.08
C VAL A 775 -19.48 -33.42 15.52
N PRO A 776 -19.57 -32.22 16.15
CA PRO A 776 -20.17 -32.12 17.48
C PRO A 776 -21.65 -32.48 17.50
N LEU A 777 -22.40 -32.20 16.42
CA LEU A 777 -23.79 -32.62 16.31
C LEU A 777 -23.92 -34.15 16.26
N GLY A 778 -23.14 -34.82 15.42
CA GLY A 778 -23.14 -36.27 15.27
C GLY A 778 -22.77 -37.00 16.56
N ARG A 779 -21.84 -36.44 17.34
CA ARG A 779 -21.51 -36.92 18.69
C ARG A 779 -22.71 -36.86 19.63
N TRP A 780 -23.42 -35.73 19.63
CA TRP A 780 -24.64 -35.57 20.41
C TRP A 780 -25.75 -36.54 19.98
N VAL A 781 -25.92 -36.73 18.66
CA VAL A 781 -26.87 -37.70 18.08
C VAL A 781 -26.55 -39.12 18.55
N LEU A 782 -25.31 -39.58 18.39
CA LEU A 782 -24.88 -40.93 18.81
C LEU A 782 -25.11 -41.17 20.30
N ARG A 783 -24.72 -40.21 21.16
CA ARG A 783 -24.91 -40.32 22.60
C ARG A 783 -26.39 -40.40 22.98
N THR A 784 -27.23 -39.58 22.36
CA THR A 784 -28.67 -39.54 22.62
C THR A 784 -29.38 -40.81 22.11
N ALA A 785 -28.98 -41.29 20.92
CA ALA A 785 -29.49 -42.52 20.34
C ALA A 785 -29.14 -43.74 21.22
N CYS A 786 -27.90 -43.86 21.67
CA CYS A 786 -27.49 -44.95 22.56
C CYS A 786 -28.22 -44.89 23.91
N ALA A 787 -28.42 -43.70 24.46
CA ALA A 787 -29.22 -43.54 25.69
C ALA A 787 -30.68 -43.99 25.49
N GLN A 788 -31.31 -43.64 24.35
CA GLN A 788 -32.66 -44.09 24.05
C GLN A 788 -32.72 -45.61 23.84
N LEU A 789 -31.74 -46.20 23.15
CA LEU A 789 -31.68 -47.64 22.94
C LEU A 789 -31.53 -48.41 24.27
N ALA A 790 -30.80 -47.86 25.24
CA ALA A 790 -30.71 -48.41 26.59
C ALA A 790 -32.07 -48.40 27.31
N LEU A 791 -32.87 -47.34 27.12
CA LEU A 791 -34.23 -47.26 27.67
C LEU A 791 -35.16 -48.30 27.04
N TRP A 792 -35.10 -48.47 25.71
CA TRP A 792 -35.89 -49.48 25.01
C TRP A 792 -35.51 -50.91 25.40
N ALA A 793 -34.23 -51.17 25.67
CA ALA A 793 -33.78 -52.48 26.14
C ALA A 793 -34.44 -52.91 27.48
N ALA A 794 -34.91 -51.97 28.29
CA ALA A 794 -35.57 -52.25 29.57
C ALA A 794 -37.06 -52.63 29.43
N THR A 795 -37.68 -52.41 28.27
CA THR A 795 -39.12 -52.63 28.04
C THR A 795 -39.32 -53.87 27.15
N PRO A 796 -40.04 -54.92 27.58
CA PRO A 796 -40.16 -56.16 26.81
C PRO A 796 -40.63 -56.01 25.35
N ALA A 797 -41.53 -55.05 25.08
CA ALA A 797 -42.06 -54.80 23.74
C ALA A 797 -41.06 -54.15 22.77
N THR A 798 -40.03 -53.48 23.29
CA THR A 798 -38.99 -52.81 22.48
C THR A 798 -37.59 -53.37 22.74
N ALA A 799 -37.49 -54.35 23.64
CA ALA A 799 -36.25 -55.01 24.02
C ALA A 799 -35.65 -55.88 22.91
N HIS A 800 -36.21 -55.94 21.70
CA HIS A 800 -35.60 -56.52 20.49
C HIS A 800 -35.19 -55.48 19.44
N PHE A 801 -35.44 -54.19 19.69
CA PHE A 801 -35.20 -53.15 18.69
C PHE A 801 -33.71 -52.99 18.36
N THR A 802 -33.47 -52.76 17.06
CA THR A 802 -32.23 -52.18 16.55
C THR A 802 -32.43 -50.69 16.28
N LEU A 803 -31.38 -49.89 16.45
CA LEU A 803 -31.41 -48.46 16.19
C LEU A 803 -30.34 -48.08 15.18
N ALA A 804 -30.78 -47.53 14.06
CA ALA A 804 -29.92 -47.03 13.01
C ALA A 804 -29.61 -45.55 13.21
N VAL A 805 -28.34 -45.16 13.06
CA VAL A 805 -27.87 -43.78 13.21
C VAL A 805 -27.01 -43.39 12.03
N ASN A 806 -27.41 -42.33 11.34
CA ASN A 806 -26.66 -41.72 10.25
C ASN A 806 -25.35 -41.09 10.72
N VAL A 807 -24.24 -41.41 10.04
CA VAL A 807 -22.92 -40.85 10.32
C VAL A 807 -22.37 -40.17 9.07
N SER A 808 -22.09 -38.87 9.18
CA SER A 808 -21.49 -38.11 8.07
C SER A 808 -20.07 -38.58 7.75
N VAL A 809 -19.66 -38.46 6.49
CA VAL A 809 -18.29 -38.77 6.02
C VAL A 809 -17.24 -38.05 6.86
N ARG A 810 -17.44 -36.75 7.10
CA ARG A 810 -16.50 -35.90 7.88
C ARG A 810 -16.35 -36.35 9.34
N GLN A 811 -17.41 -36.88 9.94
CA GLN A 811 -17.38 -37.43 11.30
C GLN A 811 -16.65 -38.79 11.31
N PHE A 812 -16.95 -39.67 10.36
CA PHE A 812 -16.33 -41.00 10.28
C PHE A 812 -14.81 -40.94 10.04
N LEU A 813 -14.36 -39.96 9.25
CA LEU A 813 -12.94 -39.73 8.96
C LEU A 813 -12.16 -39.13 10.14
N GLN A 814 -12.80 -38.69 11.23
CA GLN A 814 -12.07 -38.24 12.43
C GLN A 814 -11.17 -39.37 12.98
N ALA A 815 -9.96 -39.02 13.42
CA ALA A 815 -8.99 -40.01 13.90
C ALA A 815 -9.47 -40.74 15.16
N ASP A 816 -10.20 -40.03 16.03
CA ASP A 816 -10.72 -40.51 17.32
C ASP A 816 -12.13 -41.13 17.24
N PHE A 817 -12.73 -41.22 16.05
CA PHE A 817 -14.12 -41.67 15.88
C PHE A 817 -14.41 -43.05 16.51
N VAL A 818 -13.48 -44.00 16.34
CA VAL A 818 -13.62 -45.36 16.88
C VAL A 818 -13.58 -45.35 18.41
N GLU A 819 -12.60 -44.67 19.00
CA GLU A 819 -12.47 -44.57 20.46
C GLU A 819 -13.68 -43.88 21.08
N GLU A 820 -14.15 -42.79 20.47
CA GLU A 820 -15.32 -42.04 20.90
C GLU A 820 -16.60 -42.88 20.84
N THR A 821 -16.85 -43.58 19.73
CA THR A 821 -18.04 -44.42 19.57
C THR A 821 -18.06 -45.53 20.63
N LEU A 822 -16.93 -46.21 20.83
CA LEU A 822 -16.81 -47.26 21.85
C LEU A 822 -16.97 -46.71 23.28
N ALA A 823 -16.51 -45.47 23.54
CA ALA A 823 -16.75 -44.82 24.83
C ALA A 823 -18.25 -44.57 25.07
N ILE A 824 -18.96 -44.05 24.08
CA ILE A 824 -20.41 -43.81 24.16
C ILE A 824 -21.19 -45.12 24.40
N VAL A 825 -20.84 -46.19 23.69
CA VAL A 825 -21.45 -47.52 23.87
C VAL A 825 -21.21 -48.06 25.29
N ARG A 826 -19.98 -47.95 25.81
CA ARG A 826 -19.66 -48.36 27.18
C ARG A 826 -20.40 -47.53 28.23
N GLU A 827 -20.50 -46.21 28.04
CA GLU A 827 -21.18 -45.31 28.96
C GLU A 827 -22.69 -45.53 29.00
N SER A 828 -23.30 -45.87 27.87
CA SER A 828 -24.75 -46.13 27.77
C SER A 828 -25.15 -47.55 28.18
N GLY A 829 -24.21 -48.50 28.17
CA GLY A 829 -24.46 -49.88 28.58
C GLY A 829 -25.35 -50.68 27.63
N ILE A 830 -25.49 -50.22 26.37
CA ILE A 830 -26.27 -50.92 25.34
C ILE A 830 -25.57 -52.19 24.87
N ASP A 831 -26.35 -53.14 24.36
CA ASP A 831 -25.83 -54.23 23.54
C ASP A 831 -25.37 -53.66 22.18
N PRO A 832 -24.07 -53.69 21.84
CA PRO A 832 -23.55 -53.08 20.62
C PRO A 832 -24.15 -53.66 19.34
N THR A 833 -24.63 -54.92 19.38
CA THR A 833 -25.24 -55.59 18.22
C THR A 833 -26.55 -54.98 17.75
N ARG A 834 -27.11 -54.08 18.57
CA ARG A 834 -28.35 -53.36 18.28
C ARG A 834 -28.13 -51.96 17.75
N LEU A 835 -26.90 -51.45 17.81
CA LEU A 835 -26.53 -50.19 17.20
C LEU A 835 -26.09 -50.44 15.76
N LYS A 836 -26.74 -49.78 14.81
CA LYS A 836 -26.38 -49.82 13.40
C LYS A 836 -25.94 -48.43 12.96
N LEU A 837 -24.76 -48.32 12.37
CA LEU A 837 -24.27 -47.07 11.81
C LEU A 837 -24.56 -47.04 10.30
N GLU A 838 -25.23 -46.00 9.85
CA GLU A 838 -25.55 -45.80 8.44
C GLU A 838 -24.54 -44.85 7.82
N LEU A 839 -23.97 -45.29 6.69
CA LEU A 839 -22.92 -44.58 5.96
C LEU A 839 -23.37 -44.44 4.51
N THR A 840 -23.16 -43.26 3.92
CA THR A 840 -23.49 -43.04 2.51
C THR A 840 -22.46 -43.67 1.58
N GLU A 841 -22.88 -43.96 0.35
CA GLU A 841 -22.01 -44.50 -0.70
C GLU A 841 -20.76 -43.63 -0.96
N THR A 842 -20.86 -42.30 -0.79
CA THR A 842 -19.77 -41.34 -1.08
C THR A 842 -18.53 -41.55 -0.21
N LEU A 843 -18.67 -42.15 0.98
CA LEU A 843 -17.55 -42.51 1.85
C LEU A 843 -16.53 -43.43 1.14
N MET A 844 -16.96 -44.15 0.10
CA MET A 844 -16.16 -45.12 -0.65
C MET A 844 -15.15 -44.48 -1.61
N ILE A 845 -15.20 -43.17 -1.80
CA ILE A 845 -14.33 -42.44 -2.73
C ILE A 845 -13.04 -42.00 -2.02
N GLU A 846 -13.07 -41.79 -0.70
CA GLU A 846 -11.95 -41.23 0.07
C GLU A 846 -11.41 -42.23 1.11
N GLY A 847 -10.11 -42.57 1.04
CA GLY A 847 -9.44 -43.28 2.14
C GLY A 847 -9.94 -44.70 2.45
N VAL A 848 -10.33 -45.49 1.44
CA VAL A 848 -10.98 -46.82 1.57
C VAL A 848 -10.33 -47.76 2.60
N GLU A 849 -8.99 -47.86 2.64
CA GLU A 849 -8.31 -48.76 3.59
C GLU A 849 -8.45 -48.30 5.05
N GLU A 850 -8.42 -46.98 5.29
CA GLU A 850 -8.65 -46.41 6.61
C GLU A 850 -10.09 -46.66 7.05
N THR A 851 -11.04 -46.43 6.14
CA THR A 851 -12.47 -46.68 6.37
C THR A 851 -12.73 -48.14 6.74
N ILE A 852 -12.18 -49.09 5.97
CA ILE A 852 -12.28 -50.53 6.26
C ILE A 852 -11.68 -50.85 7.63
N GLY A 853 -10.53 -50.26 7.97
CA GLY A 853 -9.88 -50.43 9.28
C GLY A 853 -10.78 -50.01 10.44
N LYS A 854 -11.38 -48.82 10.35
CA LYS A 854 -12.31 -48.29 11.37
C LYS A 854 -13.56 -49.15 11.51
N MET A 855 -14.18 -49.54 10.39
CA MET A 855 -15.37 -50.39 10.42
C MET A 855 -15.09 -51.76 11.06
N ARG A 856 -13.94 -52.38 10.74
CA ARG A 856 -13.54 -53.66 11.38
C ARG A 856 -13.36 -53.52 12.88
N ALA A 857 -12.69 -52.47 13.34
CA ALA A 857 -12.48 -52.22 14.77
C ALA A 857 -13.80 -52.06 15.55
N LEU A 858 -14.79 -51.39 14.96
CA LEU A 858 -16.13 -51.25 15.56
C LEU A 858 -16.93 -52.56 15.50
N ARG A 859 -16.81 -53.32 14.40
CA ARG A 859 -17.48 -54.62 14.25
C ARG A 859 -16.95 -55.69 15.19
N GLU A 860 -15.67 -55.66 15.54
CA GLU A 860 -15.08 -56.54 16.58
C GLU A 860 -15.79 -56.38 17.94
N HIS A 861 -16.43 -55.22 18.16
CA HIS A 861 -17.23 -54.94 19.35
C HIS A 861 -18.73 -55.18 19.15
N GLY A 862 -19.15 -55.67 17.98
CA GLY A 862 -20.53 -56.03 17.66
C GLY A 862 -21.35 -54.95 16.95
N ILE A 863 -20.80 -53.77 16.68
CA ILE A 863 -21.54 -52.69 15.98
C ILE A 863 -21.77 -53.07 14.51
N CYS A 864 -23.00 -52.91 14.04
CA CYS A 864 -23.41 -53.25 12.69
C CYS A 864 -23.34 -52.03 11.74
N PHE A 865 -23.23 -52.29 10.44
CA PHE A 865 -23.17 -51.25 9.41
C PHE A 865 -24.25 -51.42 8.34
N SER A 866 -24.89 -50.29 8.00
CA SER A 866 -25.79 -50.15 6.84
C SER A 866 -25.15 -49.24 5.81
N LEU A 867 -25.30 -49.57 4.53
CA LEU A 867 -24.98 -48.65 3.44
C LEU A 867 -26.25 -47.95 2.97
N ASP A 868 -26.25 -46.63 3.06
CA ASP A 868 -27.34 -45.73 2.73
C ASP A 868 -27.19 -45.11 1.32
N ASP A 869 -28.29 -44.60 0.76
CA ASP A 869 -28.41 -43.98 -0.57
C ASP A 869 -27.86 -44.84 -1.74
N PHE A 870 -27.87 -46.17 -1.61
CA PHE A 870 -27.20 -47.05 -2.56
C PHE A 870 -27.83 -47.01 -3.96
N GLY A 871 -26.99 -46.75 -4.98
CA GLY A 871 -27.40 -46.69 -6.38
C GLY A 871 -27.48 -45.28 -6.95
N THR A 872 -27.33 -44.25 -6.12
CA THR A 872 -27.27 -42.85 -6.54
C THR A 872 -25.85 -42.41 -6.96
N GLY A 873 -24.82 -43.23 -6.69
CA GLY A 873 -23.40 -42.95 -6.95
C GLY A 873 -22.66 -43.97 -7.82
N TYR A 874 -21.33 -43.79 -7.94
CA TYR A 874 -20.42 -44.67 -8.70
C TYR A 874 -19.81 -45.77 -7.82
N SER A 875 -20.58 -46.80 -7.48
CA SER A 875 -20.07 -47.93 -6.70
C SER A 875 -19.16 -48.83 -7.53
N SER A 876 -17.90 -48.97 -7.10
CA SER A 876 -17.10 -50.12 -7.52
C SER A 876 -17.50 -51.34 -6.69
N LEU A 877 -18.16 -52.31 -7.33
CA LEU A 877 -18.49 -53.63 -6.77
C LEU A 877 -17.28 -54.31 -6.07
N SER A 878 -16.06 -53.98 -6.51
CA SER A 878 -14.83 -54.49 -5.91
C SER A 878 -14.60 -54.04 -4.46
N TYR A 879 -15.04 -52.83 -4.10
CA TYR A 879 -14.91 -52.31 -2.73
C TYR A 879 -16.06 -52.76 -1.84
N LEU A 880 -17.28 -52.82 -2.38
CA LEU A 880 -18.46 -53.26 -1.64
C LEU A 880 -18.26 -54.65 -1.03
N LYS A 881 -17.61 -55.57 -1.76
CA LYS A 881 -17.26 -56.92 -1.26
C LYS A 881 -16.30 -56.92 -0.07
N ARG A 882 -15.48 -55.87 0.09
CA ARG A 882 -14.44 -55.79 1.13
C ARG A 882 -14.94 -55.13 2.41
N LEU A 883 -16.03 -54.36 2.32
CA LEU A 883 -16.62 -53.70 3.47
C LEU A 883 -17.31 -54.72 4.39
N PRO A 884 -17.18 -54.58 5.71
CA PRO A 884 -17.88 -55.42 6.66
C PRO A 884 -19.31 -54.90 6.91
N LEU A 885 -20.14 -54.85 5.85
CA LEU A 885 -21.54 -54.43 5.92
C LEU A 885 -22.45 -55.57 6.41
N ASP A 886 -23.59 -55.19 6.98
CA ASP A 886 -24.65 -56.11 7.40
C ASP A 886 -25.98 -55.84 6.67
N GLN A 887 -26.20 -54.61 6.20
CA GLN A 887 -27.41 -54.20 5.49
C GLN A 887 -27.13 -53.24 4.32
N LEU A 888 -27.96 -53.34 3.27
CA LEU A 888 -28.07 -52.36 2.19
C LEU A 888 -29.45 -51.70 2.24
N LYS A 889 -29.51 -50.37 2.15
CA LYS A 889 -30.75 -49.62 2.02
C LYS A 889 -30.98 -49.23 0.55
N ILE A 890 -32.19 -49.44 0.05
CA ILE A 890 -32.61 -48.97 -1.27
C ILE A 890 -33.12 -47.53 -1.11
N ASP A 891 -32.46 -46.60 -1.79
CA ASP A 891 -32.80 -45.17 -1.74
C ASP A 891 -34.25 -44.90 -2.13
N GLN A 892 -34.88 -43.94 -1.45
CA GLN A 892 -36.28 -43.56 -1.67
C GLN A 892 -36.56 -43.12 -3.12
N SER A 893 -35.59 -42.56 -3.85
CA SER A 893 -35.76 -42.10 -5.21
C SER A 893 -36.12 -43.25 -6.15
N PHE A 894 -35.52 -44.43 -5.97
CA PHE A 894 -35.83 -45.62 -6.74
C PHE A 894 -37.12 -46.32 -6.28
N VAL A 895 -37.55 -46.08 -5.03
CA VAL A 895 -38.78 -46.66 -4.47
C VAL A 895 -40.01 -45.84 -4.83
N ARG A 896 -39.89 -44.51 -4.84
CA ARG A 896 -40.99 -43.57 -5.08
C ARG A 896 -41.67 -43.86 -6.42
N ASP A 897 -40.89 -43.98 -7.48
CA ASP A 897 -41.36 -44.09 -8.86
C ASP A 897 -41.28 -45.55 -9.39
N VAL A 898 -41.07 -46.54 -8.51
CA VAL A 898 -40.80 -47.96 -8.84
C VAL A 898 -41.92 -48.67 -9.64
N LEU A 899 -43.14 -48.15 -9.59
CA LEU A 899 -44.29 -48.71 -10.31
C LEU A 899 -44.44 -48.12 -11.71
N ASP A 900 -43.91 -46.91 -11.94
CA ASP A 900 -44.14 -46.10 -13.13
C ASP A 900 -42.88 -46.00 -14.01
N ASP A 901 -41.67 -45.98 -13.42
CA ASP A 901 -40.40 -45.96 -14.13
C ASP A 901 -39.76 -47.37 -14.23
N PRO A 902 -39.65 -47.96 -15.44
CA PRO A 902 -38.99 -49.24 -15.64
C PRO A 902 -37.51 -49.25 -15.21
N ASN A 903 -36.83 -48.11 -15.26
CA ASN A 903 -35.44 -47.98 -14.86
C ASN A 903 -35.29 -48.11 -13.34
N ASP A 904 -36.09 -47.38 -12.56
CA ASP A 904 -36.08 -47.47 -11.09
C ASP A 904 -36.47 -48.87 -10.61
N ALA A 905 -37.46 -49.49 -11.26
CA ALA A 905 -37.81 -50.89 -11.02
C ALA A 905 -36.65 -51.86 -11.31
N SER A 906 -35.83 -51.56 -12.33
CA SER A 906 -34.64 -52.36 -12.68
C SER A 906 -33.51 -52.18 -11.68
N ILE A 907 -33.29 -50.93 -11.22
CA ILE A 907 -32.30 -50.61 -10.19
C ILE A 907 -32.67 -51.31 -8.88
N ALA A 908 -33.91 -51.17 -8.40
CA ALA A 908 -34.39 -51.84 -7.19
C ALA A 908 -34.19 -53.38 -7.25
N ARG A 909 -34.54 -54.02 -8.37
CA ARG A 909 -34.27 -55.46 -8.59
C ARG A 909 -32.79 -55.82 -8.52
N SER A 910 -31.93 -54.97 -9.09
CA SER A 910 -30.48 -55.18 -9.12
C SER A 910 -29.88 -55.06 -7.72
N VAL A 911 -30.30 -54.06 -6.93
CA VAL A 911 -29.87 -53.88 -5.54
C VAL A 911 -30.26 -55.09 -4.69
N VAL A 912 -31.51 -55.57 -4.82
CA VAL A 912 -31.98 -56.75 -4.08
C VAL A 912 -31.18 -58.01 -4.46
N ALA A 913 -30.93 -58.23 -5.75
CA ALA A 913 -30.14 -59.36 -6.21
C ALA A 913 -28.68 -59.31 -5.71
N LEU A 914 -28.09 -58.11 -5.68
CA LEU A 914 -26.73 -57.88 -5.18
C LEU A 914 -26.63 -58.14 -3.68
N GLY A 915 -27.53 -57.56 -2.88
CA GLY A 915 -27.56 -57.75 -1.43
C GLY A 915 -27.65 -59.23 -1.05
N LYS A 916 -28.55 -59.99 -1.71
CA LYS A 916 -28.67 -61.44 -1.53
C LYS A 916 -27.39 -62.19 -1.88
N SER A 917 -26.73 -61.81 -2.98
CA SER A 917 -25.49 -62.46 -3.43
C SER A 917 -24.30 -62.21 -2.48
N LEU A 918 -24.32 -61.09 -1.75
CA LEU A 918 -23.32 -60.72 -0.76
C LEU A 918 -23.69 -61.17 0.67
N GLY A 919 -24.86 -61.77 0.86
CA GLY A 919 -25.35 -62.19 2.18
C GLY A 919 -25.74 -61.03 3.10
N LEU A 920 -26.13 -59.89 2.52
CA LEU A 920 -26.52 -58.67 3.24
C LEU A 920 -28.05 -58.63 3.40
N SER A 921 -28.52 -58.12 4.54
CA SER A 921 -29.94 -57.75 4.70
C SER A 921 -30.27 -56.57 3.77
N ILE A 922 -31.51 -56.50 3.28
CA ILE A 922 -31.96 -55.43 2.40
C ILE A 922 -33.20 -54.78 3.01
N ILE A 923 -33.21 -53.45 3.07
CA ILE A 923 -34.36 -52.65 3.49
C ILE A 923 -34.66 -51.61 2.41
N ALA A 924 -35.94 -51.38 2.12
CA ALA A 924 -36.34 -50.32 1.20
C ALA A 924 -36.89 -49.11 1.96
N GLU A 925 -36.42 -47.92 1.59
CA GLU A 925 -36.85 -46.66 2.16
C GLU A 925 -37.93 -45.96 1.35
N GLY A 926 -38.65 -45.03 1.96
CA GLY A 926 -39.67 -44.24 1.27
C GLY A 926 -40.86 -45.07 0.79
N VAL A 927 -41.18 -46.19 1.45
CA VAL A 927 -42.39 -46.97 1.13
C VAL A 927 -43.62 -46.22 1.64
N GLU A 928 -44.38 -45.63 0.72
CA GLU A 928 -45.56 -44.81 1.04
C GLU A 928 -46.88 -45.51 0.71
N THR A 929 -46.86 -46.50 -0.18
CA THR A 929 -48.07 -47.19 -0.65
C THR A 929 -47.98 -48.71 -0.56
N GLU A 930 -49.14 -49.34 -0.39
CA GLU A 930 -49.26 -50.80 -0.34
C GLU A 930 -48.81 -51.47 -1.65
N ALA A 931 -48.97 -50.77 -2.78
CA ALA A 931 -48.53 -51.24 -4.09
C ALA A 931 -46.99 -51.29 -4.19
N GLN A 932 -46.28 -50.27 -3.69
CA GLN A 932 -44.81 -50.28 -3.59
C GLN A 932 -44.34 -51.44 -2.70
N ARG A 933 -44.96 -51.62 -1.53
CA ARG A 933 -44.66 -52.75 -0.62
C ARG A 933 -44.81 -54.10 -1.33
N THR A 934 -45.94 -54.30 -2.03
CA THR A 934 -46.23 -55.55 -2.73
C THR A 934 -45.20 -55.83 -3.83
N PHE A 935 -44.78 -54.80 -4.58
CA PHE A 935 -43.73 -54.94 -5.58
C PHE A 935 -42.38 -55.31 -4.95
N LEU A 936 -41.97 -54.62 -3.88
CA LEU A 936 -40.71 -54.84 -3.18
C LEU A 936 -40.66 -56.24 -2.53
N ALA A 937 -41.76 -56.68 -1.93
CA ALA A 937 -41.92 -58.05 -1.43
C ALA A 937 -41.82 -59.08 -2.57
N GLY A 938 -42.40 -58.79 -3.74
CA GLY A 938 -42.37 -59.65 -4.92
C GLY A 938 -40.96 -59.87 -5.49
N ILE A 939 -40.05 -58.91 -5.33
CA ILE A 939 -38.62 -59.06 -5.69
C ILE A 939 -37.78 -59.60 -4.51
N GLY A 940 -38.41 -59.79 -3.35
CA GLY A 940 -37.87 -60.37 -2.13
C GLY A 940 -37.02 -59.41 -1.31
N CYS A 941 -37.46 -58.17 -1.19
CA CYS A 941 -37.06 -57.23 -0.15
C CYS A 941 -38.07 -57.35 1.01
N ASP A 942 -37.62 -57.87 2.15
CA ASP A 942 -38.49 -58.27 3.27
C ASP A 942 -38.40 -57.34 4.49
N HIS A 943 -37.76 -56.17 4.35
CA HIS A 943 -37.75 -55.12 5.36
C HIS A 943 -38.09 -53.78 4.71
N TRP A 944 -38.87 -52.96 5.39
CA TRP A 944 -39.35 -51.70 4.84
C TRP A 944 -39.34 -50.57 5.86
N GLN A 945 -39.15 -49.37 5.34
CA GLN A 945 -39.25 -48.12 6.08
C GLN A 945 -39.97 -47.09 5.21
N GLY A 946 -40.91 -46.34 5.79
CA GLY A 946 -41.62 -45.30 5.06
C GLY A 946 -42.94 -44.89 5.71
N TYR A 947 -43.58 -43.89 5.13
CA TYR A 947 -44.79 -43.28 5.69
C TYR A 947 -46.01 -44.20 5.68
N LEU A 948 -45.97 -45.31 4.94
CA LEU A 948 -46.99 -46.35 5.03
C LEU A 948 -47.09 -46.93 6.45
N PHE A 949 -45.94 -47.08 7.12
CA PHE A 949 -45.86 -47.74 8.43
C PHE A 949 -45.73 -46.73 9.57
N SER A 950 -44.82 -45.76 9.42
CA SER A 950 -44.55 -44.79 10.47
C SER A 950 -43.91 -43.53 9.89
N ARG A 951 -44.41 -42.37 10.33
CA ARG A 951 -43.70 -41.10 10.15
C ARG A 951 -42.62 -40.97 11.24
N PRO A 952 -41.58 -40.14 11.05
CA PRO A 952 -40.64 -39.85 12.13
C PRO A 952 -41.34 -39.18 13.32
N VAL A 953 -41.45 -39.91 14.44
CA VAL A 953 -42.18 -39.51 15.65
C VAL A 953 -41.26 -39.47 16.87
N ASP A 954 -41.71 -38.93 18.00
CA ASP A 954 -40.95 -39.03 19.25
C ASP A 954 -40.89 -40.48 19.78
N ALA A 955 -39.98 -40.74 20.71
CA ALA A 955 -39.75 -42.08 21.25
C ALA A 955 -40.99 -42.71 21.86
N ARG A 956 -41.80 -41.92 22.58
CA ARG A 956 -43.01 -42.41 23.26
C ARG A 956 -44.07 -42.84 22.25
N THR A 957 -44.27 -42.05 21.21
CA THR A 957 -45.23 -42.38 20.14
C THR A 957 -44.80 -43.66 19.42
N LEU A 958 -43.50 -43.86 19.21
CA LEU A 958 -43.00 -45.11 18.62
C LEU A 958 -43.21 -46.33 19.54
N GLU A 959 -43.02 -46.17 20.85
CA GLU A 959 -43.30 -47.21 21.84
C GLU A 959 -44.79 -47.61 21.84
N GLU A 960 -45.69 -46.63 21.69
CA GLU A 960 -47.14 -46.87 21.57
C GLU A 960 -47.52 -47.59 20.27
N LEU A 961 -46.74 -47.42 19.19
CA LEU A 961 -46.91 -48.19 17.95
C LEU A 961 -46.34 -49.62 18.03
N ALA A 962 -45.41 -49.86 18.96
CA ALA A 962 -44.79 -51.16 19.19
C ALA A 962 -45.60 -52.08 20.10
N ALA A 963 -46.44 -51.49 20.95
CA ALA A 963 -47.30 -52.18 21.93
C ALA A 963 -48.61 -52.65 21.28
#